data_AF-A0A2E8CXX6-F1
#
_entry.id   AF-A0A2E8CXX6-F1
#
_cell.length_a   1.000
_cell.length_b   1.000
_cell.length_c   1.000
_cell.angle_alpha   90.00
_cell.angle_beta   90.00
_cell.angle_gamma   90.00
#
_symmetry.space_group_name_H-M   'P 1'
#
loop_
_entity.id
_entity.type
_entity.pdbx_description
1 polymer ?
#
loop_
_entity_poly.entity_id
_entity_poly.type
_entity_poly.pdbx_seq_one_letter_code
_entity_poly.pdbx_strand_id
1 'polypeptide(L)'
;MSSLAFSADDLTLSLRYQTETTEGSGRYHRLARHATWKPEETAVIVCDVWDLHHSLNAVRRVEEFAPRLNELLKDARSRGMTIVHSPSDCMDAYTDHPARKRANDAPKAAQLPDDIQSWCSRIPAEEQAVYPLDQSDGGDDDDPAEHAEWAAKLKKMGRNVGTPWLKQSDLITIDEERDYISDRGDEVWNVLEARGIKNVILTGVHVNMCVLGRPFGLRQMARNGKQVVLVRDMTDTMYNPARWPYVSHFTGTDRIISHIEKFVCPTITSDQILGGKEFRFKHDERPHVVIVIAESEYETNRTLPVFVSKYLGKQCRVTLVHGSDKERNEIPGLEALMTADVAFISVRRRTLQPKQLAIVREFVAAGKPIVGIRTASHAFSLRKESAPEGLADWPEFDAQVFGGSYTNHHGNKLKSTVSIAAKTAEHPILAGIESKSFPQGGSLYMTSPVAPEATILLTGTVEGRPAEPVAWTYQRQDGGRSFYTSMGHPEDFEHPKFIRLLLNGVHWAADLPPAKNVAIAANVDQFKKHWSLMLVPASWEAASAGVLKGYAGVAWYRCSVRPRDKWIDPAGLMFELPRQSRGVQVWFNGTELKRRPDRKRGSRFLIKKDLIEANDANLLVVRIDKGDGERGWQVAPRVLSGNRKLDLQGRWQFRIGDDPAWSNIPLPARYGTSTDIVFEP
;
A
#
# COMPACT_ATOMS: atom_id res chain seq x y z
N MET A 1 -34.74 18.21 -40.79
CA MET A 1 -35.07 18.02 -39.36
C MET A 1 -33.78 18.09 -38.59
N SER A 2 -33.58 19.15 -37.81
CA SER A 2 -32.37 19.33 -36.99
C SER A 2 -32.49 18.41 -35.78
N SER A 3 -31.66 17.35 -35.72
CA SER A 3 -31.55 16.53 -34.52
C SER A 3 -30.88 17.38 -33.44
N LEU A 4 -31.66 17.81 -32.44
CA LEU A 4 -31.13 18.30 -31.17
C LEU A 4 -30.33 17.16 -30.54
N ALA A 5 -29.02 17.20 -30.70
CA ALA A 5 -28.12 16.38 -29.89
C ALA A 5 -28.25 16.91 -28.46
N PHE A 6 -28.92 16.14 -27.60
CA PHE A 6 -28.80 16.35 -26.15
C PHE A 6 -27.31 16.18 -25.81
N SER A 7 -26.63 17.27 -25.47
CA SER A 7 -25.32 17.19 -24.83
C SER A 7 -25.52 16.42 -23.53
N ALA A 8 -24.78 15.33 -23.33
CA ALA A 8 -24.79 14.65 -22.05
C ALA A 8 -24.30 15.62 -20.96
N ASP A 9 -24.85 15.51 -19.76
CA ASP A 9 -24.42 16.32 -18.62
C ASP A 9 -22.93 16.02 -18.28
N ASP A 10 -22.22 17.06 -17.88
CA ASP A 10 -20.82 16.92 -17.45
C ASP A 10 -20.69 15.97 -16.26
N LEU A 11 -19.61 15.17 -16.24
CA LEU A 11 -19.27 14.28 -15.14
C LEU A 11 -18.80 15.11 -13.94
N THR A 12 -19.56 15.10 -12.85
CA THR A 12 -19.13 15.72 -11.58
C THR A 12 -18.47 14.66 -10.70
N LEU A 13 -17.15 14.75 -10.55
CA LEU A 13 -16.33 13.76 -9.86
C LEU A 13 -15.72 14.34 -8.58
N SER A 14 -15.58 13.49 -7.55
CA SER A 14 -14.80 13.75 -6.35
C SER A 14 -13.49 12.95 -6.43
N LEU A 15 -12.43 13.65 -6.82
CA LEU A 15 -11.10 13.08 -7.03
C LEU A 15 -10.36 12.93 -5.70
N ARG A 16 -10.11 11.69 -5.28
CA ARG A 16 -9.38 11.38 -4.04
C ARG A 16 -7.89 11.30 -4.29
N TYR A 17 -7.08 12.00 -3.49
CA TYR A 17 -5.62 12.03 -3.62
C TYR A 17 -4.94 12.10 -2.24
N GLN A 18 -3.63 11.97 -2.21
CA GLN A 18 -2.84 12.12 -0.98
C GLN A 18 -1.72 13.13 -1.16
N THR A 19 -1.51 13.95 -0.12
CA THR A 19 -0.41 14.92 -0.04
C THR A 19 0.34 14.71 1.27
N GLU A 20 1.65 14.95 1.29
CA GLU A 20 2.39 14.92 2.55
C GLU A 20 1.86 15.99 3.52
N THR A 21 1.87 15.68 4.82
CA THR A 21 1.43 16.63 5.87
C THR A 21 2.36 17.84 5.90
N THR A 22 3.67 17.57 5.87
CA THR A 22 4.75 18.49 5.53
C THR A 22 5.79 17.75 4.71
N GLU A 23 6.52 18.47 3.86
CA GLU A 23 7.59 17.93 3.02
C GLU A 23 8.61 17.12 3.86
N GLY A 24 8.88 15.89 3.42
CA GLY A 24 9.83 14.99 4.06
C GLY A 24 9.34 14.30 5.33
N SER A 25 8.09 14.52 5.73
CA SER A 25 7.52 13.88 6.94
C SER A 25 7.25 12.39 6.76
N GLY A 26 7.04 11.93 5.53
CA GLY A 26 6.57 10.57 5.21
C GLY A 26 5.14 10.27 5.69
N ARG A 27 4.42 11.27 6.21
CA ARG A 27 3.01 11.20 6.61
C ARG A 27 2.15 11.89 5.56
N TYR A 28 0.94 11.41 5.35
CA TYR A 28 0.08 11.92 4.28
C TYR A 28 -1.34 12.24 4.78
N HIS A 29 -1.90 13.35 4.30
CA HIS A 29 -3.34 13.60 4.34
C HIS A 29 -3.99 12.97 3.12
N ARG A 30 -5.13 12.31 3.32
CA ARG A 30 -6.01 11.88 2.23
C ARG A 30 -7.11 12.93 2.06
N LEU A 31 -7.15 13.51 0.87
CA LEU A 31 -7.99 14.65 0.52
C LEU A 31 -8.86 14.33 -0.69
N ALA A 32 -9.87 15.16 -0.92
CA ALA A 32 -10.71 15.11 -2.10
C ALA A 32 -10.84 16.50 -2.73
N ARG A 33 -10.94 16.56 -4.05
CA ARG A 33 -11.28 17.79 -4.78
C ARG A 33 -12.32 17.49 -5.85
N HIS A 34 -13.22 18.44 -6.09
CA HIS A 34 -14.21 18.31 -7.15
C HIS A 34 -13.59 18.59 -8.52
N ALA A 35 -14.05 17.87 -9.53
CA ALA A 35 -13.73 18.10 -10.93
C ALA A 35 -14.98 17.90 -11.79
N THR A 36 -15.07 18.67 -12.86
CA THR A 36 -16.15 18.57 -13.86
C THR A 36 -15.53 18.22 -15.21
N TRP A 37 -15.85 17.05 -15.73
CA TRP A 37 -15.27 16.52 -16.96
C TRP A 37 -16.33 16.32 -18.04
N LYS A 38 -16.04 16.82 -19.24
CA LYS A 38 -16.88 16.62 -20.41
C LYS A 38 -16.79 15.17 -20.90
N PRO A 39 -17.91 14.44 -21.06
CA PRO A 39 -17.87 13.07 -21.56
C PRO A 39 -17.13 12.92 -22.89
N GLU A 40 -17.33 13.83 -23.84
CA GLU A 40 -16.73 13.79 -25.17
C GLU A 40 -15.21 14.01 -25.18
N GLU A 41 -14.66 14.65 -24.14
CA GLU A 41 -13.21 14.84 -23.93
C GLU A 41 -12.62 13.78 -22.97
N THR A 42 -13.38 12.73 -22.65
CA THR A 42 -13.01 11.69 -21.66
C THR A 42 -13.01 10.29 -22.26
N ALA A 43 -11.97 9.52 -21.98
CA ALA A 43 -11.89 8.11 -22.34
C ALA A 43 -11.85 7.19 -21.12
N VAL A 44 -12.43 5.98 -21.24
CA VAL A 44 -12.22 4.87 -20.31
C VAL A 44 -11.31 3.84 -20.97
N ILE A 45 -10.19 3.52 -20.34
CA ILE A 45 -9.27 2.46 -20.78
C ILE A 45 -9.45 1.24 -19.89
N VAL A 46 -9.83 0.12 -20.49
CA VAL A 46 -10.01 -1.19 -19.81
C VAL A 46 -8.74 -2.02 -19.97
N CYS A 47 -7.95 -2.08 -18.91
CA CYS A 47 -6.66 -2.77 -18.91
C CYS A 47 -6.81 -4.25 -18.54
N ASP A 48 -6.46 -5.13 -19.47
CA ASP A 48 -6.12 -6.54 -19.17
C ASP A 48 -7.22 -7.34 -18.43
N VAL A 49 -8.50 -7.01 -18.59
CA VAL A 49 -9.63 -7.78 -18.01
C VAL A 49 -9.86 -9.06 -18.83
N TRP A 50 -8.93 -10.00 -18.74
CA TRP A 50 -8.86 -11.21 -19.57
C TRP A 50 -9.95 -12.24 -19.28
N ASP A 51 -10.12 -13.20 -20.20
CA ASP A 51 -11.03 -14.34 -20.07
C ASP A 51 -10.60 -15.33 -18.98
N LEU A 52 -9.30 -15.54 -18.80
CA LEU A 52 -8.72 -16.46 -17.82
C LEU A 52 -7.39 -15.94 -17.28
N HIS A 53 -6.97 -16.49 -16.15
CA HIS A 53 -5.68 -16.21 -15.53
C HIS A 53 -5.07 -17.47 -14.90
N HIS A 54 -3.75 -17.49 -14.67
CA HIS A 54 -3.08 -18.65 -14.05
C HIS A 54 -3.46 -18.81 -12.57
N SER A 55 -3.79 -17.70 -11.90
CA SER A 55 -4.39 -17.71 -10.55
C SER A 55 -5.92 -17.78 -10.67
N LEU A 56 -6.50 -18.78 -10.02
CA LEU A 56 -7.95 -18.98 -9.91
C LEU A 56 -8.61 -17.84 -9.11
N ASN A 57 -7.97 -17.37 -8.05
CA ASN A 57 -8.48 -16.26 -7.25
C ASN A 57 -8.51 -14.94 -8.05
N ALA A 58 -7.54 -14.70 -8.93
CA ALA A 58 -7.59 -13.57 -9.86
C ALA A 58 -8.80 -13.69 -10.83
N VAL A 59 -9.09 -14.88 -11.36
CA VAL A 59 -10.29 -15.13 -12.18
C VAL A 59 -11.56 -14.84 -11.39
N ARG A 60 -11.69 -15.37 -10.17
CA ARG A 60 -12.86 -15.16 -9.29
C ARG A 60 -13.10 -13.66 -9.02
N ARG A 61 -12.03 -12.89 -8.76
CA ARG A 61 -12.14 -11.43 -8.54
C ARG A 61 -12.60 -10.70 -9.80
N VAL A 62 -12.05 -11.04 -10.98
CA VAL A 62 -12.53 -10.49 -12.26
C VAL A 62 -14.00 -10.80 -12.47
N GLU A 63 -14.41 -12.05 -12.30
CA GLU A 63 -15.81 -12.48 -12.47
C GLU A 63 -16.77 -11.72 -11.53
N GLU A 64 -16.30 -11.32 -10.36
CA GLU A 64 -17.09 -10.59 -9.38
C GLU A 64 -17.31 -9.11 -9.74
N PHE A 65 -16.27 -8.37 -10.14
CA PHE A 65 -16.41 -6.94 -10.45
C PHE A 65 -16.78 -6.67 -11.91
N ALA A 66 -16.49 -7.59 -12.84
CA ALA A 66 -16.70 -7.38 -14.27
C ALA A 66 -18.15 -7.02 -14.65
N PRO A 67 -19.22 -7.61 -14.06
CA PRO A 67 -20.58 -7.19 -14.36
C PRO A 67 -20.82 -5.69 -14.10
N ARG A 68 -20.33 -5.18 -12.95
CA ARG A 68 -20.45 -3.77 -12.60
C ARG A 68 -19.57 -2.88 -13.47
N LEU A 69 -18.36 -3.34 -13.82
CA LEU A 69 -17.53 -2.64 -14.79
C LEU A 69 -18.24 -2.54 -16.16
N ASN A 70 -18.92 -3.61 -16.61
CA ASN A 70 -19.68 -3.58 -17.85
C ASN A 70 -20.84 -2.57 -17.79
N GLU A 71 -21.52 -2.43 -16.65
CA GLU A 71 -22.52 -1.37 -16.43
C GLU A 71 -21.90 0.02 -16.54
N LEU A 72 -20.74 0.23 -15.90
CA LEU A 72 -19.98 1.49 -15.98
C LEU A 72 -19.65 1.83 -17.43
N LEU A 73 -19.17 0.86 -18.22
CA LEU A 73 -18.82 1.08 -19.62
C LEU A 73 -20.05 1.38 -20.49
N LYS A 74 -21.21 0.75 -20.21
CA LYS A 74 -22.47 1.06 -20.90
C LYS A 74 -22.93 2.49 -20.62
N ASP A 75 -22.91 2.90 -19.36
CA ASP A 75 -23.27 4.25 -18.96
C ASP A 75 -22.29 5.29 -19.54
N ALA A 76 -20.98 5.04 -19.45
CA ALA A 76 -19.94 5.87 -20.05
C ALA A 76 -20.15 6.07 -21.57
N ARG A 77 -20.43 4.99 -22.31
CA ARG A 77 -20.77 5.06 -23.75
C ARG A 77 -22.03 5.86 -24.01
N SER A 78 -23.07 5.68 -23.20
CA SER A 78 -24.34 6.40 -23.37
C SER A 78 -24.18 7.92 -23.20
N ARG A 79 -23.19 8.34 -22.40
CA ARG A 79 -22.83 9.75 -22.18
C ARG A 79 -21.87 10.30 -23.24
N GLY A 80 -21.35 9.47 -24.14
CA GLY A 80 -20.46 9.90 -25.22
C GLY A 80 -18.96 9.77 -24.95
N MET A 81 -18.57 9.08 -23.87
CA MET A 81 -17.15 8.79 -23.59
C MET A 81 -16.57 7.79 -24.58
N THR A 82 -15.28 7.91 -24.87
CA THR A 82 -14.55 6.95 -25.72
C THR A 82 -14.12 5.73 -24.90
N ILE A 83 -14.43 4.50 -25.34
CA ILE A 83 -13.96 3.29 -24.66
C ILE A 83 -12.83 2.65 -25.47
N VAL A 84 -11.73 2.36 -24.79
CA VAL A 84 -10.58 1.64 -25.34
C VAL A 84 -10.37 0.36 -24.53
N HIS A 85 -10.55 -0.77 -25.19
CA HIS A 85 -10.21 -2.07 -24.63
C HIS A 85 -8.75 -2.39 -24.92
N SER A 86 -8.00 -2.71 -23.88
CA SER A 86 -6.57 -3.04 -23.98
C SER A 86 -6.29 -4.40 -23.37
N PRO A 87 -6.75 -5.51 -23.99
CA PRO A 87 -6.45 -6.86 -23.55
C PRO A 87 -5.06 -7.27 -24.06
N SER A 88 -4.01 -6.88 -23.32
CA SER A 88 -2.64 -7.13 -23.75
C SER A 88 -2.36 -8.61 -23.92
N ASP A 89 -1.45 -8.94 -24.84
CA ASP A 89 -1.04 -10.32 -25.14
C ASP A 89 -2.18 -11.19 -25.73
N CYS A 90 -3.32 -10.58 -26.11
CA CYS A 90 -4.49 -11.26 -26.71
C CYS A 90 -4.86 -10.75 -28.12
N MET A 91 -4.00 -9.95 -28.75
CA MET A 91 -4.42 -9.18 -29.93
C MET A 91 -4.78 -10.02 -31.16
N ASP A 92 -4.25 -11.23 -31.28
CA ASP A 92 -4.58 -12.15 -32.38
C ASP A 92 -6.08 -12.44 -32.48
N ALA A 93 -6.78 -12.51 -31.34
CA ALA A 93 -8.23 -12.74 -31.28
C ALA A 93 -9.06 -11.59 -31.88
N TYR A 94 -8.47 -10.42 -32.07
CA TYR A 94 -9.14 -9.20 -32.52
C TYR A 94 -8.70 -8.72 -33.90
N THR A 95 -7.85 -9.47 -34.59
CA THR A 95 -7.27 -9.07 -35.90
C THR A 95 -8.31 -8.53 -36.88
N ASP A 96 -9.46 -9.19 -36.98
CA ASP A 96 -10.54 -8.81 -37.89
C ASP A 96 -11.66 -7.98 -37.26
N HIS A 97 -11.60 -7.74 -35.95
CA HIS A 97 -12.66 -7.08 -35.19
C HIS A 97 -12.80 -5.60 -35.60
N PRO A 98 -14.02 -5.07 -35.82
CA PRO A 98 -14.22 -3.68 -36.24
C PRO A 98 -13.56 -2.64 -35.33
N ALA A 99 -13.68 -2.80 -34.01
CA ALA A 99 -13.03 -1.92 -33.04
C ALA A 99 -11.49 -1.96 -33.07
N ARG A 100 -10.87 -3.09 -33.49
CA ARG A 100 -9.42 -3.17 -33.70
C ARG A 100 -9.00 -2.41 -34.95
N LYS A 101 -9.73 -2.62 -36.06
CA LYS A 101 -9.53 -1.86 -37.32
C LYS A 101 -9.66 -0.36 -37.08
N ARG A 102 -10.67 0.06 -36.30
CA ARG A 102 -10.87 1.46 -35.90
C ARG A 102 -9.67 2.07 -35.15
N ALA A 103 -9.01 1.31 -34.28
CA ALA A 103 -7.81 1.76 -33.59
C ALA A 103 -6.59 1.89 -34.54
N ASN A 104 -6.44 0.94 -35.47
CA ASN A 104 -5.37 0.99 -36.48
C ASN A 104 -5.54 2.17 -37.45
N ASP A 105 -6.80 2.46 -37.82
CA ASP A 105 -7.16 3.52 -38.77
C ASP A 105 -7.22 4.90 -38.11
N ALA A 106 -7.02 4.99 -36.79
CA ALA A 106 -7.00 6.26 -36.09
C ALA A 106 -5.89 7.17 -36.65
N PRO A 107 -6.19 8.46 -36.93
CA PRO A 107 -5.18 9.40 -37.39
C PRO A 107 -3.98 9.45 -36.44
N LYS A 108 -2.77 9.42 -37.00
CA LYS A 108 -1.55 9.54 -36.21
C LYS A 108 -1.52 10.89 -35.49
N ALA A 109 -1.20 10.86 -34.21
CA ALA A 109 -0.97 12.06 -33.41
C ALA A 109 0.14 12.92 -34.05
N ALA A 110 -0.03 14.24 -34.00
CA ALA A 110 0.99 15.17 -34.47
C ALA A 110 2.32 15.00 -33.71
N GLN A 111 2.23 14.62 -32.43
CA GLN A 111 3.36 14.29 -31.59
C GLN A 111 3.07 13.02 -30.79
N LEU A 112 3.94 12.02 -30.92
CA LEU A 112 3.95 10.84 -30.07
C LEU A 112 4.90 11.09 -28.88
N PRO A 113 4.49 10.80 -27.64
CA PRO A 113 5.38 10.92 -26.50
C PRO A 113 6.54 9.93 -26.57
N ASP A 114 7.69 10.34 -26.02
CA ASP A 114 8.86 9.48 -25.95
C ASP A 114 8.57 8.23 -25.12
N ASP A 115 9.07 7.09 -25.60
CA ASP A 115 8.91 5.78 -24.96
C ASP A 115 7.43 5.39 -24.71
N ILE A 116 6.45 5.97 -25.43
CA ILE A 116 5.01 5.67 -25.24
C ILE A 116 4.67 4.20 -25.52
N GLN A 117 5.44 3.53 -26.37
CA GLN A 117 5.29 2.11 -26.68
C GLN A 117 5.89 1.18 -25.61
N SER A 118 6.64 1.73 -24.66
CA SER A 118 7.39 0.95 -23.68
C SER A 118 6.65 0.82 -22.35
N TRP A 119 6.96 -0.25 -21.62
CA TRP A 119 6.57 -0.37 -20.22
C TRP A 119 7.14 0.79 -19.39
N CYS A 120 6.31 1.37 -18.53
CA CYS A 120 6.70 2.45 -17.63
C CYS A 120 6.80 1.93 -16.20
N SER A 121 8.01 1.53 -15.80
CA SER A 121 8.26 1.01 -14.45
C SER A 121 8.14 2.08 -13.37
N ARG A 122 8.39 3.35 -13.70
CA ARG A 122 8.44 4.43 -12.72
C ARG A 122 8.31 5.81 -13.38
N ILE A 123 7.78 6.78 -12.64
CA ILE A 123 7.83 8.21 -12.98
C ILE A 123 8.59 9.00 -11.90
N PRO A 124 9.08 10.23 -12.18
CA PRO A 124 9.89 11.00 -11.23
C PRO A 124 9.27 11.18 -9.85
N ALA A 125 7.94 11.36 -9.78
CA ALA A 125 7.21 11.49 -8.52
C ALA A 125 7.27 10.23 -7.62
N GLU A 126 7.58 9.06 -8.19
CA GLU A 126 7.80 7.82 -7.45
C GLU A 126 9.27 7.65 -7.01
N GLU A 127 10.19 8.53 -7.43
CA GLU A 127 11.62 8.75 -7.04
C GLU A 127 11.99 8.27 -5.62
N GLN A 128 11.20 8.73 -4.66
CA GLN A 128 11.50 8.58 -3.24
C GLN A 128 10.62 7.52 -2.57
N ALA A 129 9.56 7.07 -3.25
CA ALA A 129 8.59 6.12 -2.73
C ALA A 129 9.19 4.72 -2.55
N VAL A 130 8.83 4.04 -1.46
CA VAL A 130 9.06 2.60 -1.28
C VAL A 130 7.88 1.88 -1.90
N TYR A 131 8.14 0.89 -2.76
CA TYR A 131 7.05 0.17 -3.39
C TYR A 131 6.30 -0.66 -2.34
N PRO A 132 4.96 -0.63 -2.30
CA PRO A 132 4.25 -0.98 -1.06
C PRO A 132 3.98 -2.48 -0.89
N LEU A 133 4.37 -3.32 -1.86
CA LEU A 133 4.19 -4.77 -1.88
C LEU A 133 5.42 -5.50 -2.46
N ASP A 134 5.65 -6.73 -1.99
CA ASP A 134 6.52 -7.70 -2.66
C ASP A 134 5.69 -8.57 -3.61
N GLN A 135 5.90 -8.37 -4.90
CA GLN A 135 5.22 -9.09 -5.99
C GLN A 135 6.16 -10.06 -6.73
N SER A 136 7.30 -10.38 -6.13
CA SER A 136 8.40 -11.05 -6.84
C SER A 136 8.18 -12.54 -7.11
N ASP A 137 7.13 -13.13 -6.57
CA ASP A 137 6.67 -14.48 -6.92
C ASP A 137 5.52 -14.50 -7.92
N GLY A 138 5.14 -13.32 -8.43
CA GLY A 138 4.00 -13.14 -9.33
C GLY A 138 2.68 -12.88 -8.62
N GLY A 139 2.65 -12.91 -7.29
CA GLY A 139 1.51 -12.47 -6.50
C GLY A 139 0.32 -13.44 -6.52
N ASP A 140 0.52 -14.69 -6.92
CA ASP A 140 -0.50 -15.73 -6.86
C ASP A 140 -0.90 -16.00 -5.41
N ASP A 141 -2.20 -15.89 -5.12
CA ASP A 141 -2.80 -16.06 -3.81
C ASP A 141 -3.73 -17.28 -3.72
N ASP A 142 -3.64 -18.20 -4.67
CA ASP A 142 -4.35 -19.47 -4.64
C ASP A 142 -3.86 -20.38 -3.50
N ASP A 143 -4.76 -21.21 -2.97
CA ASP A 143 -4.32 -22.37 -2.19
C ASP A 143 -3.51 -23.31 -3.11
N PRO A 144 -2.36 -23.86 -2.68
CA PRO A 144 -1.53 -24.71 -3.53
C PRO A 144 -2.24 -25.92 -4.14
N ALA A 145 -3.22 -26.52 -3.44
CA ALA A 145 -3.99 -27.63 -3.98
C ALA A 145 -4.99 -27.14 -5.03
N GLU A 146 -5.73 -26.04 -4.76
CA GLU A 146 -6.61 -25.41 -5.75
C GLU A 146 -5.84 -24.98 -7.00
N HIS A 147 -4.65 -24.40 -6.83
CA HIS A 147 -3.79 -23.98 -7.93
C HIS A 147 -3.40 -25.16 -8.83
N ALA A 148 -3.01 -26.30 -8.24
CA ALA A 148 -2.65 -27.49 -9.00
C ALA A 148 -3.84 -28.06 -9.80
N GLU A 149 -5.04 -28.06 -9.20
CA GLU A 149 -6.27 -28.48 -9.88
C GLU A 149 -6.65 -27.53 -11.02
N TRP A 150 -6.52 -26.22 -10.78
CA TRP A 150 -6.77 -25.18 -11.76
C TRP A 150 -5.81 -25.28 -12.95
N ALA A 151 -4.50 -25.45 -12.70
CA ALA A 151 -3.50 -25.67 -13.74
C ALA A 151 -3.80 -26.91 -14.59
N ALA A 152 -4.26 -28.01 -13.96
CA ALA A 152 -4.68 -29.20 -14.68
C ALA A 152 -5.93 -28.95 -15.56
N LYS A 153 -6.88 -28.14 -15.07
CA LYS A 153 -8.06 -27.73 -15.84
C LYS A 153 -7.69 -26.86 -17.04
N LEU A 154 -6.81 -25.86 -16.86
CA LEU A 154 -6.29 -25.03 -17.95
C LEU A 154 -5.63 -25.88 -19.04
N LYS A 155 -4.79 -26.84 -18.65
CA LYS A 155 -4.15 -27.77 -19.60
C LYS A 155 -5.17 -28.61 -20.37
N LYS A 156 -6.22 -29.12 -19.71
CA LYS A 156 -7.32 -29.85 -20.37
C LYS A 156 -8.11 -28.98 -21.35
N MET A 157 -8.20 -27.68 -21.10
CA MET A 157 -8.79 -26.69 -22.00
C MET A 157 -7.87 -26.30 -23.17
N GLY A 158 -6.67 -26.88 -23.26
CA GLY A 158 -5.67 -26.54 -24.28
C GLY A 158 -5.01 -25.17 -24.07
N ARG A 159 -5.11 -24.58 -22.87
CA ARG A 159 -4.50 -23.29 -22.54
C ARG A 159 -3.05 -23.45 -22.09
N ASN A 160 -2.23 -22.42 -22.34
CA ASN A 160 -0.92 -22.30 -21.69
C ASN A 160 -1.15 -22.02 -20.20
N VAL A 161 -0.60 -22.86 -19.32
CA VAL A 161 -0.86 -22.77 -17.87
C VAL A 161 -0.35 -21.45 -17.28
N GLY A 162 0.78 -20.92 -17.75
CA GLY A 162 1.34 -19.68 -17.21
C GLY A 162 0.66 -18.41 -17.76
N THR A 163 0.18 -18.47 -19.00
CA THR A 163 -0.49 -17.36 -19.68
C THR A 163 -1.77 -17.85 -20.39
N PRO A 164 -2.82 -18.22 -19.65
CA PRO A 164 -3.98 -18.90 -20.23
C PRO A 164 -4.96 -17.99 -20.98
N TRP A 165 -4.83 -16.68 -20.82
CA TRP A 165 -5.67 -15.68 -21.48
C TRP A 165 -5.50 -15.72 -23.00
N LEU A 166 -6.61 -15.55 -23.72
CA LEU A 166 -6.61 -15.43 -25.18
C LEU A 166 -7.41 -14.22 -25.68
N LYS A 167 -8.26 -13.64 -24.81
CA LYS A 167 -9.12 -12.50 -25.13
C LYS A 167 -9.54 -11.77 -23.84
N GLN A 168 -10.26 -10.67 -23.97
CA GLN A 168 -11.01 -10.05 -22.87
C GLN A 168 -12.13 -10.99 -22.38
N SER A 169 -12.48 -10.88 -21.11
CA SER A 169 -13.63 -11.57 -20.50
C SER A 169 -14.92 -11.28 -21.26
N ASP A 170 -15.71 -12.33 -21.51
CA ASP A 170 -17.03 -12.23 -22.14
C ASP A 170 -18.06 -11.48 -21.27
N LEU A 171 -17.74 -11.22 -20.00
CA LEU A 171 -18.54 -10.38 -19.11
C LEU A 171 -18.46 -8.89 -19.45
N ILE A 172 -17.43 -8.48 -20.20
CA ILE A 172 -17.23 -7.10 -20.65
C ILE A 172 -17.60 -7.02 -22.14
N THR A 173 -18.68 -6.31 -22.44
CA THR A 173 -19.13 -6.09 -23.81
C THR A 173 -18.20 -5.12 -24.52
N ILE A 174 -17.76 -5.49 -25.73
CA ILE A 174 -17.08 -4.60 -26.68
C ILE A 174 -18.10 -4.20 -27.75
N ASP A 175 -18.37 -2.91 -27.91
CA ASP A 175 -19.27 -2.37 -28.92
C ASP A 175 -18.53 -2.24 -30.26
N GLU A 176 -18.85 -3.10 -31.23
CA GLU A 176 -18.21 -3.13 -32.55
C GLU A 176 -18.34 -1.79 -33.31
N GLU A 177 -19.41 -1.05 -33.08
CA GLU A 177 -19.71 0.19 -33.80
C GLU A 177 -18.97 1.40 -33.21
N ARG A 178 -18.65 1.37 -31.91
CA ARG A 178 -18.21 2.57 -31.17
C ARG A 178 -16.84 2.44 -30.50
N ASP A 179 -16.46 1.24 -30.08
CA ASP A 179 -15.28 1.06 -29.24
C ASP A 179 -14.00 0.91 -30.05
N TYR A 180 -12.87 0.93 -29.34
CA TYR A 180 -11.52 0.74 -29.86
C TYR A 180 -10.85 -0.43 -29.15
N ILE A 181 -9.99 -1.17 -29.86
CA ILE A 181 -9.17 -2.22 -29.24
C ILE A 181 -7.69 -2.03 -29.61
N SER A 182 -6.83 -1.84 -28.61
CA SER A 182 -5.38 -1.86 -28.76
C SER A 182 -4.68 -2.03 -27.41
N ASP A 183 -3.59 -2.80 -27.38
CA ASP A 183 -2.64 -2.88 -26.26
C ASP A 183 -1.33 -2.11 -26.53
N ARG A 184 -1.24 -1.42 -27.67
CA ARG A 184 -0.07 -0.63 -28.06
C ARG A 184 -0.23 0.84 -27.66
N GLY A 185 0.78 1.38 -26.97
CA GLY A 185 0.71 2.74 -26.45
C GLY A 185 0.63 3.83 -27.53
N ASP A 186 1.27 3.65 -28.68
CA ASP A 186 1.20 4.59 -29.81
C ASP A 186 -0.19 4.64 -30.46
N GLU A 187 -0.81 3.49 -30.69
CA GLU A 187 -2.16 3.40 -31.24
C GLU A 187 -3.22 3.94 -30.27
N VAL A 188 -3.13 3.57 -28.98
CA VAL A 188 -4.01 4.15 -27.96
C VAL A 188 -3.83 5.66 -27.93
N TRP A 189 -2.60 6.17 -27.94
CA TRP A 189 -2.36 7.62 -27.97
C TRP A 189 -2.95 8.30 -29.21
N ASN A 190 -2.83 7.70 -30.39
CA ASN A 190 -3.45 8.21 -31.62
C ASN A 190 -4.97 8.32 -31.49
N VAL A 191 -5.62 7.30 -30.91
CA VAL A 191 -7.07 7.34 -30.63
C VAL A 191 -7.40 8.50 -29.69
N LEU A 192 -6.65 8.67 -28.59
CA LEU A 192 -6.87 9.75 -27.63
C LEU A 192 -6.73 11.13 -28.29
N GLU A 193 -5.68 11.35 -29.07
CA GLU A 193 -5.44 12.62 -29.76
C GLU A 193 -6.48 12.90 -30.86
N ALA A 194 -6.80 11.90 -31.70
CA ALA A 194 -7.78 12.04 -32.76
C ALA A 194 -9.19 12.36 -32.24
N ARG A 195 -9.51 11.91 -31.02
CA ARG A 195 -10.78 12.16 -30.34
C ARG A 195 -10.76 13.40 -29.44
N GLY A 196 -9.63 14.12 -29.35
CA GLY A 196 -9.51 15.31 -28.51
C GLY A 196 -9.58 15.01 -27.00
N ILE A 197 -9.19 13.81 -26.59
CA ILE A 197 -9.32 13.33 -25.21
C ILE A 197 -8.30 14.02 -24.31
N LYS A 198 -8.81 14.66 -23.26
CA LYS A 198 -8.01 15.31 -22.20
C LYS A 198 -7.98 14.49 -20.92
N ASN A 199 -9.06 13.76 -20.66
CA ASN A 199 -9.26 13.03 -19.41
C ASN A 199 -9.25 11.51 -19.67
N VAL A 200 -8.55 10.76 -18.83
CA VAL A 200 -8.45 9.30 -18.93
C VAL A 200 -8.89 8.68 -17.60
N ILE A 201 -9.89 7.81 -17.67
CA ILE A 201 -10.30 6.95 -16.58
C ILE A 201 -9.71 5.56 -16.84
N LEU A 202 -8.80 5.09 -16.00
CA LEU A 202 -8.24 3.74 -16.11
C LEU A 202 -8.90 2.80 -15.11
N THR A 203 -9.14 1.57 -15.55
CA THR A 203 -9.70 0.46 -14.78
C THR A 203 -9.09 -0.85 -15.29
N GLY A 204 -9.25 -1.95 -14.57
CA GLY A 204 -8.68 -3.24 -14.95
C GLY A 204 -7.91 -3.91 -13.84
N VAL A 205 -7.17 -4.97 -14.16
CA VAL A 205 -6.53 -5.83 -13.17
C VAL A 205 -5.02 -5.69 -13.11
N HIS A 206 -4.47 -6.22 -12.03
CA HIS A 206 -3.05 -6.20 -11.68
C HIS A 206 -2.57 -4.75 -11.55
N VAL A 207 -3.23 -3.98 -10.69
CA VAL A 207 -3.00 -2.55 -10.52
C VAL A 207 -1.56 -2.20 -10.19
N ASN A 208 -0.87 -3.10 -9.48
CA ASN A 208 0.56 -3.06 -9.16
C ASN A 208 1.51 -3.36 -10.34
N MET A 209 0.98 -3.75 -11.49
CA MET A 209 1.75 -4.11 -12.67
C MET A 209 1.14 -3.46 -13.91
N CYS A 210 0.05 -4.01 -14.43
CA CYS A 210 -0.46 -3.71 -15.77
C CYS A 210 -1.08 -2.32 -15.84
N VAL A 211 -2.07 -2.03 -14.98
CA VAL A 211 -2.75 -0.71 -14.92
C VAL A 211 -1.72 0.41 -14.71
N LEU A 212 -0.69 0.20 -13.89
CA LEU A 212 0.36 1.18 -13.65
C LEU A 212 1.34 1.31 -14.83
N GLY A 213 1.82 0.18 -15.35
CA GLY A 213 3.05 0.10 -16.12
C GLY A 213 2.90 -0.20 -17.61
N ARG A 214 1.74 -0.66 -18.10
CA ARG A 214 1.54 -0.89 -19.54
C ARG A 214 1.79 0.40 -20.34
N PRO A 215 2.11 0.30 -21.65
CA PRO A 215 2.31 1.46 -22.55
C PRO A 215 1.15 2.49 -22.53
N PHE A 216 -0.06 2.03 -22.23
CA PHE A 216 -1.27 2.86 -22.10
C PHE A 216 -1.69 3.09 -20.63
N GLY A 217 -0.88 2.64 -19.66
CA GLY A 217 -1.20 2.65 -18.23
C GLY A 217 -1.08 4.02 -17.56
N LEU A 218 -1.43 4.08 -16.27
CA LEU A 218 -1.51 5.31 -15.47
C LEU A 218 -0.23 6.16 -15.55
N ARG A 219 0.94 5.53 -15.45
CA ARG A 219 2.22 6.25 -15.48
C ARG A 219 2.48 6.93 -16.81
N GLN A 220 2.16 6.25 -17.91
CA GLN A 220 2.30 6.80 -19.26
C GLN A 220 1.32 7.95 -19.48
N MET A 221 0.08 7.80 -19.05
CA MET A 221 -0.93 8.86 -19.17
C MET A 221 -0.58 10.08 -18.32
N ALA A 222 -0.19 9.87 -17.06
CA ALA A 222 0.17 10.94 -16.13
C ALA A 222 1.43 11.71 -16.60
N ARG A 223 2.52 11.01 -16.92
CA ARG A 223 3.79 11.66 -17.29
C ARG A 223 3.71 12.43 -18.61
N ASN A 224 2.78 12.06 -19.49
CA ASN A 224 2.57 12.70 -20.78
C ASN A 224 1.40 13.69 -20.78
N GLY A 225 0.95 14.13 -19.60
CA GLY A 225 0.08 15.30 -19.46
C GLY A 225 -1.42 15.06 -19.58
N LYS A 226 -1.89 13.82 -19.61
CA LYS A 226 -3.34 13.53 -19.51
C LYS A 226 -3.83 13.72 -18.08
N GLN A 227 -5.06 14.22 -17.92
CA GLN A 227 -5.74 14.20 -16.62
C GLN A 227 -6.25 12.79 -16.36
N VAL A 228 -5.50 12.02 -15.57
CA VAL A 228 -5.79 10.61 -15.37
C VAL A 228 -6.33 10.32 -13.96
N VAL A 229 -7.28 9.38 -13.87
CA VAL A 229 -7.76 8.81 -12.62
C VAL A 229 -7.85 7.29 -12.71
N LEU A 230 -7.66 6.62 -11.58
CA LEU A 230 -8.00 5.19 -11.41
C LEU A 230 -9.42 5.05 -10.86
N VAL A 231 -10.22 4.11 -11.39
CA VAL A 231 -11.45 3.63 -10.75
C VAL A 231 -11.09 2.61 -9.68
N ARG A 232 -10.89 3.06 -8.44
CA ARG A 232 -10.24 2.27 -7.37
C ARG A 232 -11.04 1.06 -6.88
N ASP A 233 -12.34 1.02 -7.15
CA ASP A 233 -13.22 -0.10 -6.80
C ASP A 233 -13.51 -1.02 -7.99
N MET A 234 -13.01 -0.70 -9.20
CA MET A 234 -13.03 -1.54 -10.40
C MET A 234 -11.61 -1.97 -10.77
N THR A 235 -10.89 -2.48 -9.77
CA THR A 235 -9.52 -2.94 -9.96
C THR A 235 -9.13 -4.04 -8.98
N ASP A 236 -8.08 -4.75 -9.32
CA ASP A 236 -7.50 -5.82 -8.51
C ASP A 236 -5.96 -5.81 -8.57
N THR A 237 -5.29 -6.40 -7.58
CA THR A 237 -3.81 -6.47 -7.49
C THR A 237 -3.34 -7.91 -7.63
N MET A 238 -2.18 -8.17 -8.24
CA MET A 238 -1.49 -9.45 -8.03
C MET A 238 -0.65 -9.39 -6.77
N TYR A 239 -1.14 -9.99 -5.67
CA TYR A 239 -0.45 -10.00 -4.40
C TYR A 239 -0.71 -11.27 -3.61
N ASN A 240 0.37 -11.95 -3.24
CA ASN A 240 0.36 -13.12 -2.36
C ASN A 240 0.42 -12.67 -0.88
N PRO A 241 -0.61 -12.93 -0.05
CA PRO A 241 -0.61 -12.59 1.38
C PRO A 241 0.53 -13.22 2.21
N ALA A 242 1.18 -14.28 1.68
CA ALA A 242 2.37 -14.89 2.27
C ALA A 242 3.67 -14.12 1.96
N ARG A 243 3.60 -13.03 1.19
CA ARG A 243 4.70 -12.11 0.91
C ARG A 243 4.56 -10.82 1.69
N TRP A 244 5.67 -10.11 1.87
CA TRP A 244 5.66 -8.80 2.53
C TRP A 244 4.66 -7.88 1.80
N PRO A 245 3.81 -7.14 2.51
CA PRO A 245 3.85 -6.83 3.95
C PRO A 245 3.05 -7.77 4.87
N TYR A 246 2.70 -8.98 4.42
CA TYR A 246 1.96 -9.99 5.19
C TYR A 246 0.59 -9.51 5.64
N VAL A 247 -0.13 -8.88 4.71
CA VAL A 247 -1.47 -8.37 4.93
C VAL A 247 -2.47 -9.19 4.12
N SER A 248 -3.77 -8.98 4.31
CA SER A 248 -4.76 -9.61 3.42
C SER A 248 -4.55 -9.12 1.98
N HIS A 249 -5.05 -9.90 1.02
CA HIS A 249 -5.05 -9.49 -0.39
C HIS A 249 -5.61 -8.07 -0.58
N PHE A 250 -6.79 -7.82 -0.03
CA PHE A 250 -7.47 -6.52 -0.14
C PHE A 250 -6.69 -5.37 0.50
N THR A 251 -5.99 -5.60 1.62
CA THR A 251 -5.07 -4.59 2.18
C THR A 251 -3.88 -4.34 1.25
N GLY A 252 -3.44 -5.36 0.50
CA GLY A 252 -2.45 -5.20 -0.56
C GLY A 252 -2.94 -4.22 -1.63
N THR A 253 -4.17 -4.42 -2.11
CA THR A 253 -4.83 -3.51 -3.06
C THR A 253 -4.98 -2.08 -2.52
N ASP A 254 -5.43 -1.92 -1.27
CA ASP A 254 -5.53 -0.61 -0.60
C ASP A 254 -4.18 0.14 -0.59
N ARG A 255 -3.08 -0.59 -0.40
CA ARG A 255 -1.73 -0.03 -0.35
C ARG A 255 -1.24 0.46 -1.72
N ILE A 256 -1.57 -0.25 -2.80
CA ILE A 256 -1.23 0.19 -4.16
C ILE A 256 -2.08 1.39 -4.56
N ILE A 257 -3.39 1.39 -4.24
CA ILE A 257 -4.26 2.56 -4.43
C ILE A 257 -3.68 3.76 -3.68
N SER A 258 -3.25 3.56 -2.43
CA SER A 258 -2.61 4.62 -1.63
C SER A 258 -1.31 5.13 -2.26
N HIS A 259 -0.49 4.25 -2.85
CA HIS A 259 0.71 4.64 -3.59
C HIS A 259 0.37 5.48 -4.84
N ILE A 260 -0.65 5.08 -5.60
CA ILE A 260 -1.15 5.81 -6.77
C ILE A 260 -1.62 7.21 -6.37
N GLU A 261 -2.41 7.32 -5.30
CA GLU A 261 -2.93 8.59 -4.79
C GLU A 261 -1.85 9.58 -4.35
N LYS A 262 -0.69 9.08 -3.92
CA LYS A 262 0.44 9.90 -3.46
C LYS A 262 1.31 10.39 -4.61
N PHE A 263 1.59 9.51 -5.58
CA PHE A 263 2.72 9.71 -6.50
C PHE A 263 2.34 9.70 -7.97
N VAL A 264 1.15 9.21 -8.34
CA VAL A 264 0.79 9.01 -9.75
C VAL A 264 -0.41 9.87 -10.14
N CYS A 265 -1.58 9.63 -9.53
CA CYS A 265 -2.80 10.35 -9.89
C CYS A 265 -3.91 10.20 -8.85
N PRO A 266 -4.94 11.06 -8.87
CA PRO A 266 -6.13 10.88 -8.05
C PRO A 266 -6.96 9.64 -8.44
N THR A 267 -7.92 9.25 -7.59
CA THR A 267 -8.82 8.12 -7.83
C THR A 267 -10.29 8.50 -7.68
N ILE A 268 -11.16 7.77 -8.37
CA ILE A 268 -12.61 7.84 -8.26
C ILE A 268 -13.18 6.44 -7.99
N THR A 269 -14.48 6.36 -7.70
CA THR A 269 -15.22 5.11 -7.57
C THR A 269 -16.33 5.01 -8.60
N SER A 270 -16.71 3.78 -8.92
CA SER A 270 -17.73 3.46 -9.92
C SER A 270 -19.09 4.11 -9.63
N ASP A 271 -19.45 4.29 -8.35
CA ASP A 271 -20.70 4.93 -7.92
C ASP A 271 -20.77 6.42 -8.25
N GLN A 272 -19.63 7.09 -8.51
CA GLN A 272 -19.64 8.49 -8.96
C GLN A 272 -20.16 8.62 -10.41
N ILE A 273 -20.12 7.53 -11.18
CA ILE A 273 -20.67 7.46 -12.54
C ILE A 273 -22.04 6.78 -12.53
N LEU A 274 -22.13 5.61 -11.88
CA LEU A 274 -23.32 4.76 -11.84
C LEU A 274 -24.39 5.16 -10.81
N GLY A 275 -24.01 5.96 -9.80
CA GLY A 275 -24.78 6.13 -8.58
C GLY A 275 -24.71 4.92 -7.64
N GLY A 276 -25.51 4.96 -6.57
CA GLY A 276 -25.62 3.89 -5.59
C GLY A 276 -24.49 3.89 -4.56
N LYS A 277 -23.81 2.75 -4.39
CA LYS A 277 -22.72 2.56 -3.41
C LYS A 277 -21.45 2.09 -4.11
N GLU A 278 -20.31 2.46 -3.54
CA GLU A 278 -18.98 1.95 -3.91
C GLU A 278 -19.00 0.40 -3.93
N PHE A 279 -18.37 -0.19 -4.95
CA PHE A 279 -18.24 -1.64 -5.03
C PHE A 279 -17.34 -2.17 -3.92
N ARG A 280 -17.70 -3.31 -3.36
CA ARG A 280 -16.89 -4.02 -2.39
C ARG A 280 -16.97 -5.50 -2.69
N PHE A 281 -15.81 -6.15 -2.81
CA PHE A 281 -15.73 -7.59 -2.93
C PHE A 281 -16.45 -8.26 -1.74
N LYS A 282 -17.27 -9.26 -2.02
CA LYS A 282 -18.04 -10.05 -1.06
C LYS A 282 -17.16 -10.63 0.03
N HIS A 283 -15.94 -11.05 -0.34
CA HIS A 283 -14.98 -11.65 0.59
C HIS A 283 -14.10 -10.62 1.32
N ASP A 284 -14.23 -9.32 1.03
CA ASP A 284 -13.62 -8.28 1.86
C ASP A 284 -14.52 -7.96 3.07
N GLU A 285 -14.47 -8.80 4.09
CA GLU A 285 -15.26 -8.67 5.32
C GLU A 285 -14.54 -7.84 6.41
N ARG A 286 -13.41 -7.21 6.08
CA ARG A 286 -12.59 -6.50 7.08
C ARG A 286 -13.35 -5.30 7.68
N PRO A 287 -13.47 -5.17 9.02
CA PRO A 287 -13.95 -3.94 9.61
C PRO A 287 -13.03 -2.75 9.27
N HIS A 288 -13.63 -1.59 9.05
CA HIS A 288 -12.95 -0.33 8.79
C HIS A 288 -12.59 0.38 10.10
N VAL A 289 -11.31 0.41 10.42
CA VAL A 289 -10.76 1.13 11.59
C VAL A 289 -10.15 2.45 11.12
N VAL A 290 -10.68 3.57 11.63
CA VAL A 290 -10.10 4.90 11.40
C VAL A 290 -9.31 5.32 12.63
N ILE A 291 -8.02 5.58 12.44
CA ILE A 291 -7.13 6.03 13.51
C ILE A 291 -6.85 7.51 13.34
N VAL A 292 -7.38 8.32 14.26
CA VAL A 292 -7.21 9.77 14.30
C VAL A 292 -5.99 10.10 15.16
N ILE A 293 -4.95 10.61 14.53
CA ILE A 293 -3.64 10.88 15.13
C ILE A 293 -3.35 12.38 15.06
N ALA A 294 -3.60 13.08 16.16
CA ALA A 294 -3.42 14.53 16.24
C ALA A 294 -2.89 14.97 17.62
N GLU A 295 -2.14 14.11 18.31
CA GLU A 295 -1.39 14.49 19.50
C GLU A 295 0.08 14.80 19.16
N SER A 296 0.74 15.61 20.00
CA SER A 296 2.08 16.14 19.76
C SER A 296 3.06 15.87 20.91
N GLU A 297 2.72 14.99 21.85
CA GLU A 297 3.48 14.77 23.09
C GLU A 297 4.14 13.37 23.12
N TYR A 298 3.47 12.35 22.59
CA TYR A 298 3.85 10.94 22.73
C TYR A 298 4.22 10.27 21.40
N GLU A 299 4.43 11.07 20.35
CA GLU A 299 4.90 10.62 19.04
C GLU A 299 4.05 9.48 18.43
N THR A 300 2.74 9.46 18.69
CA THR A 300 1.84 8.43 18.15
C THR A 300 1.72 8.51 16.63
N ASN A 301 2.08 9.65 16.03
CA ASN A 301 2.31 9.80 14.59
C ASN A 301 3.46 8.95 14.05
N ARG A 302 4.35 8.44 14.90
CA ARG A 302 5.44 7.51 14.56
C ARG A 302 5.08 6.09 14.95
N THR A 303 4.55 5.87 16.16
CA THR A 303 4.34 4.52 16.70
C THR A 303 3.11 3.82 16.16
N LEU A 304 1.97 4.53 16.00
CA LEU A 304 0.73 3.91 15.50
C LEU A 304 0.82 3.44 14.05
N PRO A 305 1.43 4.17 13.10
CA PRO A 305 1.62 3.65 11.75
C PRO A 305 2.43 2.34 11.71
N VAL A 306 3.47 2.24 12.54
CA VAL A 306 4.27 1.01 12.67
C VAL A 306 3.41 -0.13 13.23
N PHE A 307 2.66 0.12 14.30
CA PHE A 307 1.73 -0.85 14.89
C PHE A 307 0.70 -1.35 13.87
N VAL A 308 0.04 -0.44 13.14
CA VAL A 308 -0.93 -0.78 12.09
C VAL A 308 -0.31 -1.66 11.01
N SER A 309 0.86 -1.24 10.51
CA SER A 309 1.54 -1.93 9.41
C SER A 309 1.90 -3.38 9.73
N LYS A 310 2.17 -3.68 11.02
CA LYS A 310 2.57 -5.00 11.50
C LYS A 310 1.40 -5.88 11.93
N TYR A 311 0.35 -5.30 12.51
CA TYR A 311 -0.60 -6.08 13.30
C TYR A 311 -2.05 -6.03 12.83
N LEU A 312 -2.48 -4.99 12.12
CA LEU A 312 -3.90 -4.82 11.78
C LEU A 312 -4.23 -5.15 10.32
N GLY A 313 -3.26 -5.08 9.41
CA GLY A 313 -3.51 -5.21 7.97
C GLY A 313 -4.04 -6.57 7.49
N LYS A 314 -4.05 -7.61 8.33
CA LYS A 314 -4.64 -8.91 7.95
C LYS A 314 -6.16 -8.93 8.14
N GLN A 315 -6.66 -8.37 9.24
CA GLN A 315 -8.07 -8.47 9.63
C GLN A 315 -8.84 -7.17 9.45
N CYS A 316 -8.17 -6.02 9.43
CA CYS A 316 -8.81 -4.71 9.39
C CYS A 316 -8.42 -3.95 8.11
N ARG A 317 -9.38 -3.19 7.57
CA ARG A 317 -9.10 -2.08 6.66
C ARG A 317 -8.79 -0.86 7.51
N VAL A 318 -7.60 -0.28 7.39
CA VAL A 318 -7.17 0.82 8.27
C VAL A 318 -6.96 2.12 7.51
N THR A 319 -7.59 3.20 7.96
CA THR A 319 -7.31 4.56 7.50
C THR A 319 -6.63 5.35 8.61
N LEU A 320 -5.44 5.89 8.32
CA LEU A 320 -4.72 6.80 9.20
C LEU A 320 -5.11 8.23 8.85
N VAL A 321 -5.55 9.00 9.85
CA VAL A 321 -5.92 10.41 9.71
C VAL A 321 -5.00 11.24 10.59
N HIS A 322 -4.09 11.98 9.97
CA HIS A 322 -3.15 12.86 10.69
C HIS A 322 -3.75 14.26 10.87
N GLY A 323 -3.57 14.84 12.06
CA GLY A 323 -3.84 16.26 12.28
C GLY A 323 -2.95 17.15 11.42
N SER A 324 -3.42 18.34 11.08
CA SER A 324 -2.61 19.31 10.30
C SER A 324 -1.39 19.75 11.11
N ASP A 325 -0.23 19.77 10.45
CA ASP A 325 1.02 20.32 10.98
C ASP A 325 1.03 21.87 10.90
N LYS A 326 0.13 22.46 10.10
CA LYS A 326 0.01 23.92 9.92
C LYS A 326 -1.08 24.53 10.81
N GLU A 327 -2.22 23.85 10.91
CA GLU A 327 -3.39 24.32 11.63
C GLU A 327 -3.74 23.36 12.78
N ARG A 328 -3.38 23.75 14.01
CA ARG A 328 -3.54 22.93 15.22
C ARG A 328 -4.95 22.38 15.42
N ASN A 329 -5.97 23.07 14.94
CA ASN A 329 -7.36 22.75 15.18
C ASN A 329 -8.07 22.13 13.96
N GLU A 330 -7.28 21.70 12.97
CA GLU A 330 -7.74 21.03 11.77
C GLU A 330 -7.24 19.58 11.71
N ILE A 331 -8.11 18.66 11.32
CA ILE A 331 -7.79 17.24 11.08
C ILE A 331 -8.25 16.84 9.67
N PRO A 332 -7.44 17.09 8.62
CA PRO A 332 -7.85 16.78 7.25
C PRO A 332 -8.10 15.29 7.03
N GLY A 333 -9.26 14.95 6.45
CA GLY A 333 -9.69 13.57 6.19
C GLY A 333 -10.49 12.92 7.32
N LEU A 334 -10.94 13.69 8.31
CA LEU A 334 -11.77 13.19 9.42
C LEU A 334 -13.10 12.57 8.96
N GLU A 335 -13.59 12.96 7.78
CA GLU A 335 -14.77 12.41 7.10
C GLU A 335 -14.68 10.89 6.90
N ALA A 336 -13.48 10.30 6.94
CA ALA A 336 -13.29 8.85 6.96
C ALA A 336 -14.11 8.16 8.06
N LEU A 337 -14.38 8.83 9.18
CA LEU A 337 -15.23 8.31 10.27
C LEU A 337 -16.67 8.03 9.83
N MET A 338 -17.20 8.72 8.82
CA MET A 338 -18.58 8.51 8.34
C MET A 338 -18.80 7.07 7.85
N THR A 339 -17.75 6.41 7.36
CA THR A 339 -17.79 5.01 6.88
C THR A 339 -16.99 4.05 7.76
N ALA A 340 -16.57 4.49 8.95
CA ALA A 340 -15.82 3.66 9.87
C ALA A 340 -16.72 2.75 10.68
N ASP A 341 -16.21 1.58 11.02
CA ASP A 341 -16.81 0.65 11.98
C ASP A 341 -16.24 0.90 13.38
N VAL A 342 -14.95 1.27 13.49
CA VAL A 342 -14.26 1.60 14.75
C VAL A 342 -13.49 2.92 14.61
N ALA A 343 -13.60 3.79 15.61
CA ALA A 343 -12.72 4.95 15.74
C ALA A 343 -11.62 4.68 16.79
N PHE A 344 -10.37 4.93 16.43
CA PHE A 344 -9.24 4.95 17.35
C PHE A 344 -8.77 6.39 17.52
N ILE A 345 -8.84 6.92 18.73
CA ILE A 345 -8.52 8.31 19.04
C ILE A 345 -7.15 8.41 19.72
N SER A 346 -6.24 9.17 19.11
CA SER A 346 -4.98 9.65 19.67
C SER A 346 -4.85 11.15 19.39
N VAL A 347 -5.62 11.95 20.13
CA VAL A 347 -5.77 13.39 19.93
C VAL A 347 -5.54 14.07 21.26
N ARG A 348 -4.90 15.25 21.26
CA ARG A 348 -4.58 15.98 22.48
C ARG A 348 -5.03 17.43 22.41
N ARG A 349 -5.95 17.80 23.30
CA ARG A 349 -6.32 19.18 23.61
C ARG A 349 -6.68 20.03 22.39
N ARG A 350 -7.40 19.53 21.39
CA ARG A 350 -7.78 20.30 20.18
C ARG A 350 -9.23 20.76 20.27
N THR A 351 -9.51 22.01 19.90
CA THR A 351 -10.89 22.46 19.64
C THR A 351 -11.07 22.45 18.14
N LEU A 352 -12.02 21.70 17.61
CA LEU A 352 -12.12 21.54 16.15
C LEU A 352 -13.08 22.53 15.54
N GLN A 353 -13.01 22.70 14.23
CA GLN A 353 -14.10 23.34 13.50
C GLN A 353 -15.43 22.61 13.82
N PRO A 354 -16.57 23.31 13.96
CA PRO A 354 -17.84 22.69 14.34
C PRO A 354 -18.23 21.49 13.46
N LYS A 355 -17.99 21.58 12.14
CA LYS A 355 -18.25 20.49 11.19
C LYS A 355 -17.40 19.25 11.47
N GLN A 356 -16.13 19.42 11.83
CA GLN A 356 -15.24 18.31 12.16
C GLN A 356 -15.60 17.66 13.50
N LEU A 357 -15.94 18.47 14.52
CA LEU A 357 -16.39 17.90 15.79
C LEU A 357 -17.74 17.18 15.66
N ALA A 358 -18.64 17.68 14.79
CA ALA A 358 -19.92 17.04 14.50
C ALA A 358 -19.73 15.62 13.98
N ILE A 359 -18.77 15.37 13.09
CA ILE A 359 -18.45 14.02 12.58
C ILE A 359 -18.11 13.06 13.73
N VAL A 360 -17.32 13.52 14.71
CA VAL A 360 -16.97 12.69 15.89
C VAL A 360 -18.20 12.44 16.75
N ARG A 361 -19.03 13.46 16.99
CA ARG A 361 -20.27 13.34 17.76
C ARG A 361 -21.26 12.38 17.10
N GLU A 362 -21.43 12.46 15.78
CA GLU A 362 -22.28 11.56 14.99
C GLU A 362 -21.78 10.12 15.04
N PHE A 363 -20.46 9.90 14.93
CA PHE A 363 -19.88 8.57 15.09
C PHE A 363 -20.19 7.97 16.47
N VAL A 364 -20.00 8.76 17.54
CA VAL A 364 -20.31 8.34 18.91
C VAL A 364 -21.80 8.03 19.06
N ALA A 365 -22.66 8.98 18.66
CA ALA A 365 -24.11 8.88 18.79
C ALA A 365 -24.72 7.71 18.00
N ALA A 366 -24.04 7.23 16.95
CA ALA A 366 -24.41 6.03 16.22
C ALA A 366 -24.13 4.72 17.01
N GLY A 367 -23.70 4.79 18.27
CA GLY A 367 -23.39 3.64 19.12
C GLY A 367 -22.14 2.88 18.65
N LYS A 368 -21.27 3.50 17.84
CA LYS A 368 -20.12 2.80 17.25
C LYS A 368 -18.95 2.67 18.24
N PRO A 369 -18.18 1.58 18.18
CA PRO A 369 -17.08 1.31 19.11
C PRO A 369 -15.91 2.28 18.99
N ILE A 370 -15.31 2.64 20.14
CA ILE A 370 -14.19 3.58 20.21
C ILE A 370 -13.02 3.02 21.03
N VAL A 371 -11.80 3.17 20.50
CA VAL A 371 -10.55 2.89 21.20
C VAL A 371 -9.83 4.21 21.48
N GLY A 372 -9.33 4.40 22.70
CA GLY A 372 -8.57 5.59 23.08
C GLY A 372 -7.26 5.23 23.77
N ILE A 373 -6.20 6.00 23.49
CA ILE A 373 -4.92 5.90 24.19
C ILE A 373 -4.47 7.26 24.74
N ARG A 374 -3.72 7.26 25.84
CA ARG A 374 -3.08 8.45 26.43
C ARG A 374 -3.99 9.69 26.45
N THR A 375 -3.75 10.62 25.54
CA THR A 375 -4.35 11.95 25.50
C THR A 375 -5.78 11.95 25.01
N ALA A 376 -6.30 10.81 24.55
CA ALA A 376 -7.70 10.63 24.15
C ALA A 376 -8.68 11.03 25.26
N SER A 377 -8.30 10.87 26.53
CA SER A 377 -9.06 11.33 27.72
C SER A 377 -9.23 12.86 27.78
N HIS A 378 -8.57 13.61 26.93
CA HIS A 378 -8.72 15.05 26.82
C HIS A 378 -8.48 15.51 25.38
N ALA A 379 -9.05 14.75 24.44
CA ALA A 379 -8.89 14.96 23.01
C ALA A 379 -9.43 16.31 22.56
N PHE A 380 -10.67 16.63 22.90
CA PHE A 380 -11.44 17.70 22.26
C PHE A 380 -11.70 18.91 23.16
N SER A 381 -10.83 19.20 24.12
CA SER A 381 -10.98 20.35 25.02
C SER A 381 -9.64 20.94 25.43
N LEU A 382 -9.59 22.26 25.64
CA LEU A 382 -8.37 22.89 26.17
C LEU A 382 -8.25 22.65 27.67
N ARG A 383 -7.06 22.90 28.22
CA ARG A 383 -6.83 22.78 29.65
C ARG A 383 -7.20 24.10 30.31
N LYS A 384 -8.28 24.13 31.08
CA LYS A 384 -8.75 25.31 31.83
C LYS A 384 -9.05 26.54 30.95
N GLU A 385 -9.35 26.31 29.68
CA GLU A 385 -9.68 27.35 28.71
C GLU A 385 -10.90 26.89 27.91
N SER A 386 -11.71 27.85 27.45
CA SER A 386 -12.84 27.61 26.54
C SER A 386 -12.37 27.54 25.09
N ALA A 387 -13.17 26.94 24.21
CA ALA A 387 -12.90 27.00 22.77
C ALA A 387 -12.78 28.46 22.27
N PRO A 388 -11.78 28.79 21.44
CA PRO A 388 -11.71 30.06 20.74
C PRO A 388 -12.94 30.27 19.84
N GLU A 389 -13.24 31.53 19.50
CA GLU A 389 -14.34 31.87 18.61
C GLU A 389 -14.25 31.13 17.27
N GLY A 390 -15.38 30.61 16.80
CA GLY A 390 -15.47 29.82 15.56
C GLY A 390 -15.06 28.35 15.68
N LEU A 391 -14.59 27.90 16.85
CA LEU A 391 -14.24 26.51 17.14
C LEU A 391 -15.19 25.92 18.19
N ALA A 392 -15.23 24.59 18.24
CA ALA A 392 -16.04 23.83 19.18
C ALA A 392 -15.16 22.89 20.02
N ASP A 393 -15.53 22.73 21.30
CA ASP A 393 -14.95 21.76 22.22
C ASP A 393 -15.98 20.71 22.66
N TRP A 394 -15.47 19.70 23.37
CA TRP A 394 -16.24 18.68 24.05
C TRP A 394 -15.53 18.31 25.37
N PRO A 395 -15.66 19.14 26.42
CA PRO A 395 -15.02 18.90 27.71
C PRO A 395 -15.42 17.57 28.37
N GLU A 396 -16.67 17.14 28.18
CA GLU A 396 -17.24 15.92 28.77
C GLU A 396 -16.88 14.64 27.99
N PHE A 397 -16.06 14.74 26.93
CA PHE A 397 -15.75 13.61 26.05
C PHE A 397 -15.21 12.40 26.82
N ASP A 398 -14.30 12.57 27.78
CA ASP A 398 -13.74 11.46 28.57
C ASP A 398 -14.81 10.72 29.36
N ALA A 399 -15.64 11.46 30.09
CA ALA A 399 -16.69 10.90 30.93
C ALA A 399 -17.78 10.23 30.08
N GLN A 400 -18.19 10.85 28.97
CA GLN A 400 -19.26 10.33 28.13
C GLN A 400 -18.82 9.17 27.23
N VAL A 401 -17.58 9.22 26.73
CA VAL A 401 -17.09 8.25 25.74
C VAL A 401 -16.29 7.14 26.38
N PHE A 402 -15.40 7.44 27.32
CA PHE A 402 -14.55 6.43 27.96
C PHE A 402 -15.00 6.09 29.38
N GLY A 403 -15.94 6.82 29.98
CA GLY A 403 -16.25 6.67 31.41
C GLY A 403 -15.06 7.07 32.29
N GLY A 404 -14.15 7.89 31.77
CA GLY A 404 -12.95 8.34 32.45
C GLY A 404 -13.16 9.62 33.25
N SER A 405 -12.20 9.92 34.13
CA SER A 405 -12.14 11.19 34.86
C SER A 405 -10.70 11.71 34.95
N TYR A 406 -10.02 11.83 33.81
CA TYR A 406 -8.63 12.32 33.80
C TYR A 406 -8.52 13.72 34.42
N THR A 407 -7.70 13.84 35.47
CA THR A 407 -7.46 15.13 36.15
C THR A 407 -6.03 15.64 35.95
N ASN A 408 -5.03 14.75 36.06
CA ASN A 408 -3.62 15.07 35.88
C ASN A 408 -2.79 13.77 35.78
N HIS A 409 -1.48 13.86 35.98
CA HIS A 409 -0.59 12.72 36.09
C HIS A 409 0.39 12.87 37.27
N HIS A 410 0.93 11.76 37.75
CA HIS A 410 2.03 11.75 38.70
C HIS A 410 3.34 12.22 38.04
N GLY A 411 4.35 12.55 38.84
CA GLY A 411 5.60 13.15 38.35
C GLY A 411 6.36 12.25 37.35
N ASN A 412 6.87 12.85 36.28
CA ASN A 412 7.49 12.13 35.14
C ASN A 412 8.74 11.29 35.50
N LYS A 413 9.36 11.51 36.66
CA LYS A 413 10.50 10.73 37.14
C LYS A 413 10.09 9.45 37.88
N LEU A 414 8.81 9.32 38.25
CA LEU A 414 8.31 8.14 38.96
C LEU A 414 8.09 7.02 37.94
N LYS A 415 8.59 5.82 38.27
CA LYS A 415 8.41 4.63 37.43
C LYS A 415 7.14 3.90 37.86
N SER A 416 6.20 3.76 36.93
CA SER A 416 4.96 3.03 37.17
C SER A 416 5.06 1.57 36.76
N THR A 417 4.47 0.71 37.59
CA THR A 417 4.28 -0.71 37.30
C THR A 417 2.80 -0.98 37.08
N VAL A 418 2.47 -1.77 36.06
CA VAL A 418 1.10 -2.12 35.69
C VAL A 418 0.84 -3.60 35.95
N SER A 419 -0.33 -3.91 36.49
CA SER A 419 -0.79 -5.25 36.82
C SER A 419 -2.23 -5.47 36.34
N ILE A 420 -2.58 -6.72 36.07
CA ILE A 420 -3.97 -7.10 35.77
C ILE A 420 -4.84 -6.87 37.01
N ALA A 421 -5.99 -6.22 36.81
CA ALA A 421 -6.97 -5.99 37.86
C ALA A 421 -7.63 -7.31 38.31
N ALA A 422 -7.95 -7.41 39.59
CA ALA A 422 -8.53 -8.62 40.15
C ALA A 422 -9.83 -9.03 39.43
N LYS A 423 -10.03 -10.34 39.21
CA LYS A 423 -11.22 -10.93 38.58
C LYS A 423 -11.48 -10.54 37.11
N THR A 424 -10.51 -9.97 36.40
CA THR A 424 -10.67 -9.61 34.97
C THR A 424 -9.82 -10.42 33.99
N ALA A 425 -8.99 -11.35 34.49
CA ALA A 425 -8.00 -12.09 33.69
C ALA A 425 -8.58 -12.81 32.46
N GLU A 426 -9.85 -13.22 32.51
CA GLU A 426 -10.55 -13.91 31.41
C GLU A 426 -11.11 -12.95 30.34
N HIS A 427 -11.00 -11.63 30.52
CA HIS A 427 -11.52 -10.67 29.56
C HIS A 427 -10.78 -10.81 28.21
N PRO A 428 -11.49 -10.79 27.05
CA PRO A 428 -10.87 -11.01 25.74
C PRO A 428 -9.67 -10.10 25.43
N ILE A 429 -9.71 -8.86 25.91
CA ILE A 429 -8.60 -7.89 25.76
C ILE A 429 -7.30 -8.39 26.45
N LEU A 430 -7.41 -9.13 27.55
CA LEU A 430 -6.27 -9.67 28.29
C LEU A 430 -5.78 -11.02 27.77
N ALA A 431 -6.44 -11.60 26.75
CA ALA A 431 -6.08 -12.90 26.22
C ALA A 431 -4.61 -12.96 25.71
N GLY A 432 -3.81 -13.83 26.32
CA GLY A 432 -2.39 -14.01 26.01
C GLY A 432 -1.46 -12.97 26.64
N ILE A 433 -1.95 -12.16 27.59
CA ILE A 433 -1.12 -11.28 28.42
C ILE A 433 -0.80 -12.02 29.71
N GLU A 434 0.49 -12.25 29.97
CA GLU A 434 0.93 -12.89 31.21
C GLU A 434 0.60 -12.05 32.45
N SER A 435 0.16 -12.72 33.53
CA SER A 435 -0.28 -12.10 34.79
C SER A 435 0.78 -11.31 35.55
N LYS A 436 2.06 -11.59 35.32
CA LYS A 436 3.16 -10.85 35.96
C LYS A 436 3.09 -9.37 35.58
N SER A 437 3.27 -8.50 36.57
CA SER A 437 3.33 -7.06 36.36
C SER A 437 4.47 -6.66 35.42
N PHE A 438 4.35 -5.50 34.78
CA PHE A 438 5.32 -4.99 33.83
C PHE A 438 5.44 -3.47 33.92
N PRO A 439 6.60 -2.89 33.57
CA PRO A 439 6.77 -1.45 33.57
C PRO A 439 5.91 -0.80 32.48
N GLN A 440 5.37 0.37 32.81
CA GLN A 440 4.78 1.31 31.87
C GLN A 440 5.78 2.42 31.60
N GLY A 441 5.85 2.89 30.35
CA GLY A 441 6.54 4.12 29.96
C GLY A 441 5.75 5.38 30.34
N GLY A 442 6.43 6.52 30.43
CA GLY A 442 5.80 7.80 30.78
C GLY A 442 5.13 7.83 32.17
N SER A 443 4.43 8.94 32.48
CA SER A 443 3.80 9.14 33.79
C SER A 443 2.51 8.33 33.98
N LEU A 444 2.23 7.87 35.20
CA LEU A 444 0.94 7.32 35.62
C LEU A 444 -0.12 8.44 35.70
N TYR A 445 -1.24 8.26 35.01
CA TYR A 445 -2.35 9.23 35.01
C TYR A 445 -3.22 9.07 36.26
N MET A 446 -3.74 10.19 36.76
CA MET A 446 -4.73 10.24 37.84
C MET A 446 -6.13 10.18 37.20
N THR A 447 -6.77 9.02 37.28
CA THR A 447 -8.01 8.70 36.55
C THR A 447 -9.12 8.18 37.46
N SER A 448 -8.83 7.99 38.76
CA SER A 448 -9.84 7.57 39.73
C SER A 448 -10.75 8.73 40.18
N PRO A 449 -12.05 8.48 40.40
CA PRO A 449 -12.78 7.26 40.07
C PRO A 449 -13.19 7.22 38.59
N VAL A 450 -13.05 6.06 37.94
CA VAL A 450 -13.74 5.81 36.65
C VAL A 450 -15.23 5.53 36.88
N ALA A 451 -16.03 5.64 35.82
CA ALA A 451 -17.47 5.40 35.87
C ALA A 451 -17.81 4.01 36.44
N PRO A 452 -18.90 3.86 37.23
CA PRO A 452 -19.27 2.58 37.83
C PRO A 452 -19.50 1.44 36.83
N GLU A 453 -19.94 1.76 35.61
CA GLU A 453 -20.16 0.81 34.52
C GLU A 453 -18.86 0.42 33.79
N ALA A 454 -17.72 1.02 34.15
CA ALA A 454 -16.43 0.68 33.57
C ALA A 454 -15.87 -0.61 34.18
N THR A 455 -15.35 -1.50 33.34
CA THR A 455 -14.62 -2.70 33.77
C THR A 455 -13.12 -2.42 33.72
N ILE A 456 -12.50 -2.21 34.89
CA ILE A 456 -11.06 -1.98 35.01
C ILE A 456 -10.31 -3.28 34.68
N LEU A 457 -9.45 -3.24 33.66
CA LEU A 457 -8.64 -4.37 33.21
C LEU A 457 -7.22 -4.33 33.77
N LEU A 458 -6.63 -3.13 33.85
CA LEU A 458 -5.27 -2.93 34.36
C LEU A 458 -5.25 -1.79 35.39
N THR A 459 -4.44 -1.95 36.43
CA THR A 459 -4.15 -0.94 37.45
C THR A 459 -2.65 -0.63 37.49
N GLY A 460 -2.30 0.63 37.65
CA GLY A 460 -0.93 1.10 37.77
C GLY A 460 -0.60 1.56 39.19
N THR A 461 0.64 1.35 39.62
CA THR A 461 1.15 1.84 40.90
C THR A 461 2.47 2.59 40.71
N VAL A 462 2.67 3.65 41.50
CA VAL A 462 3.95 4.33 41.67
C VAL A 462 4.21 4.51 43.17
N GLU A 463 5.48 4.59 43.56
CA GLU A 463 5.88 4.71 44.95
C GLU A 463 5.21 5.93 45.64
N GLY A 464 4.65 5.68 46.84
CA GLY A 464 4.06 6.73 47.68
C GLY A 464 2.74 7.33 47.16
N ARG A 465 2.09 6.72 46.16
CA ARG A 465 0.81 7.19 45.60
C ARG A 465 -0.23 6.06 45.56
N PRO A 466 -1.54 6.40 45.55
CA PRO A 466 -2.60 5.43 45.30
C PRO A 466 -2.44 4.72 43.95
N ALA A 467 -3.03 3.53 43.84
CA ALA A 467 -3.15 2.85 42.55
C ALA A 467 -4.20 3.55 41.68
N GLU A 468 -3.97 3.59 40.37
CA GLU A 468 -4.86 4.24 39.40
C GLU A 468 -5.28 3.26 38.30
N PRO A 469 -6.52 3.32 37.79
CA PRO A 469 -6.94 2.60 36.59
C PRO A 469 -6.09 3.01 35.38
N VAL A 470 -5.50 2.01 34.72
CA VAL A 470 -4.63 2.19 33.54
C VAL A 470 -5.32 1.79 32.26
N ALA A 471 -6.12 0.73 32.27
CA ALA A 471 -6.90 0.32 31.10
C ALA A 471 -8.25 -0.23 31.53
N TRP A 472 -9.31 0.09 30.79
CA TRP A 472 -10.67 -0.34 31.10
C TRP A 472 -11.54 -0.35 29.85
N THR A 473 -12.65 -1.09 29.93
CA THR A 473 -13.76 -0.97 28.98
C THR A 473 -14.90 -0.19 29.62
N TYR A 474 -15.72 0.47 28.80
CA TYR A 474 -16.89 1.22 29.24
C TYR A 474 -18.05 0.97 28.27
N GLN A 475 -19.20 0.58 28.82
CA GLN A 475 -20.45 0.46 28.07
C GLN A 475 -21.16 1.81 28.11
N ARG A 476 -21.23 2.49 26.97
CA ARG A 476 -21.86 3.81 26.86
C ARG A 476 -23.38 3.69 26.84
N GLN A 477 -24.03 4.80 27.21
CA GLN A 477 -25.49 4.92 27.23
C GLN A 477 -26.12 4.79 25.83
N ASP A 478 -25.38 5.15 24.78
CA ASP A 478 -25.79 5.03 23.37
C ASP A 478 -25.69 3.60 22.82
N GLY A 479 -25.36 2.61 23.66
CA GLY A 479 -25.16 1.21 23.26
C GLY A 479 -23.77 0.91 22.72
N GLY A 480 -22.96 1.94 22.45
CA GLY A 480 -21.58 1.77 22.02
C GLY A 480 -20.65 1.32 23.13
N ARG A 481 -19.61 0.60 22.73
CA ARG A 481 -18.57 0.12 23.66
C ARG A 481 -17.27 0.89 23.44
N SER A 482 -16.58 1.16 24.53
CA SER A 482 -15.30 1.87 24.49
C SER A 482 -14.22 1.08 25.19
N PHE A 483 -13.01 1.10 24.64
CA PHE A 483 -11.79 0.63 25.31
C PHE A 483 -10.83 1.80 25.43
N TYR A 484 -10.34 2.05 26.64
CA TYR A 484 -9.35 3.09 26.89
C TYR A 484 -8.15 2.53 27.63
N THR A 485 -6.97 3.05 27.31
CA THR A 485 -5.77 2.88 28.13
C THR A 485 -5.00 4.20 28.27
N SER A 486 -4.54 4.51 29.49
CA SER A 486 -3.65 5.64 29.73
C SER A 486 -2.22 5.36 29.25
N MET A 487 -1.92 4.16 28.75
CA MET A 487 -0.66 3.80 28.11
C MET A 487 -0.64 4.22 26.64
N GLY A 488 0.55 4.25 26.03
CA GLY A 488 0.76 4.71 24.65
C GLY A 488 1.96 5.65 24.48
N HIS A 489 2.86 5.67 25.46
CA HIS A 489 4.17 6.30 25.34
C HIS A 489 5.05 5.49 24.37
N PRO A 490 6.05 6.06 23.68
CA PRO A 490 6.91 5.29 22.78
C PRO A 490 7.51 4.02 23.41
N GLU A 491 7.98 4.10 24.65
CA GLU A 491 8.49 2.95 25.41
C GLU A 491 7.42 1.85 25.64
N ASP A 492 6.14 2.20 25.72
CA ASP A 492 5.07 1.19 25.83
C ASP A 492 5.01 0.34 24.55
N PHE A 493 5.21 0.94 23.38
CA PHE A 493 5.23 0.22 22.08
C PHE A 493 6.44 -0.71 21.90
N GLU A 494 7.45 -0.58 22.76
CA GLU A 494 8.57 -1.54 22.82
C GLU A 494 8.22 -2.78 23.65
N HIS A 495 7.15 -2.71 24.47
CA HIS A 495 6.78 -3.77 25.38
C HIS A 495 5.74 -4.74 24.77
N PRO A 496 6.04 -6.05 24.72
CA PRO A 496 5.15 -7.07 24.17
C PRO A 496 3.73 -7.07 24.71
N LYS A 497 3.59 -6.91 26.02
CA LYS A 497 2.28 -6.92 26.69
C LYS A 497 1.39 -5.75 26.27
N PHE A 498 1.97 -4.57 26.02
CA PHE A 498 1.19 -3.41 25.55
C PHE A 498 0.78 -3.57 24.09
N ILE A 499 1.68 -4.03 23.20
CA ILE A 499 1.32 -4.34 21.81
C ILE A 499 0.16 -5.33 21.76
N ARG A 500 0.22 -6.38 22.58
CA ARG A 500 -0.85 -7.37 22.71
C ARG A 500 -2.16 -6.77 23.22
N LEU A 501 -2.10 -5.96 24.29
CA LEU A 501 -3.24 -5.26 24.87
C LEU A 501 -3.94 -4.39 23.83
N LEU A 502 -3.18 -3.55 23.14
CA LEU A 502 -3.72 -2.61 22.18
C LEU A 502 -4.35 -3.33 20.98
N LEU A 503 -3.69 -4.37 20.46
CA LEU A 503 -4.23 -5.19 19.38
C LEU A 503 -5.53 -5.89 19.77
N ASN A 504 -5.55 -6.53 20.94
CA ASN A 504 -6.78 -7.16 21.42
C ASN A 504 -7.87 -6.13 21.71
N GLY A 505 -7.53 -4.92 22.13
CA GLY A 505 -8.46 -3.81 22.31
C GLY A 505 -9.13 -3.38 21.00
N VAL A 506 -8.34 -3.25 19.92
CA VAL A 506 -8.88 -2.97 18.57
C VAL A 506 -9.72 -4.14 18.07
N HIS A 507 -9.27 -5.38 18.25
CA HIS A 507 -10.04 -6.57 17.85
C HIS A 507 -11.38 -6.65 18.59
N TRP A 508 -11.36 -6.48 19.92
CA TRP A 508 -12.57 -6.46 20.73
C TRP A 508 -13.52 -5.35 20.29
N ALA A 509 -13.00 -4.15 20.00
CA ALA A 509 -13.80 -3.05 19.49
C ALA A 509 -14.42 -3.39 18.12
N ALA A 510 -13.74 -4.17 17.28
CA ALA A 510 -14.16 -4.56 15.94
C ALA A 510 -14.94 -5.89 15.86
N ASP A 511 -15.35 -6.49 16.99
CA ASP A 511 -15.95 -7.84 17.06
C ASP A 511 -15.09 -8.95 16.45
N LEU A 512 -13.78 -8.76 16.44
CA LEU A 512 -12.82 -9.77 16.01
C LEU A 512 -12.36 -10.61 17.22
N PRO A 513 -12.08 -11.91 17.03
CA PRO A 513 -11.48 -12.72 18.09
C PRO A 513 -10.11 -12.14 18.49
N PRO A 514 -9.68 -12.30 19.76
CA PRO A 514 -8.34 -11.88 20.16
C PRO A 514 -7.28 -12.45 19.22
N ALA A 515 -6.28 -11.63 18.89
CA ALA A 515 -5.27 -12.02 17.90
C ALA A 515 -4.61 -13.35 18.29
N LYS A 516 -4.35 -14.24 17.34
CA LYS A 516 -3.57 -15.48 17.62
C LYS A 516 -2.11 -15.25 17.19
N ASN A 517 -1.15 -15.75 17.96
CA ASN A 517 0.29 -15.74 17.63
C ASN A 517 0.85 -14.37 17.18
N VAL A 518 0.86 -13.38 18.09
CA VAL A 518 1.50 -12.08 17.80
C VAL A 518 3.00 -12.25 17.96
N ALA A 519 3.73 -12.27 16.83
CA ALA A 519 5.19 -12.18 16.85
C ALA A 519 5.60 -10.73 17.11
N ILE A 520 6.26 -10.48 18.24
CA ILE A 520 6.44 -9.12 18.76
C ILE A 520 7.80 -8.52 18.40
N ALA A 521 8.80 -9.32 18.02
CA ALA A 521 10.13 -8.83 17.67
C ALA A 521 10.33 -8.67 16.16
N ALA A 522 10.91 -7.54 15.74
CA ALA A 522 11.72 -7.51 14.52
C ALA A 522 12.97 -8.33 14.83
N ASN A 523 13.04 -9.54 14.30
CA ASN A 523 14.15 -10.46 14.54
C ASN A 523 14.87 -10.78 13.23
N VAL A 524 16.05 -11.39 13.34
CA VAL A 524 16.85 -11.85 12.20
C VAL A 524 16.03 -12.71 11.23
N ASP A 525 14.99 -13.41 11.70
CA ASP A 525 14.17 -14.25 10.82
C ASP A 525 13.37 -13.47 9.78
N GLN A 526 13.11 -12.18 10.00
CA GLN A 526 12.50 -11.33 8.97
C GLN A 526 13.34 -11.35 7.68
N PHE A 527 14.65 -11.16 7.80
CA PHE A 527 15.59 -11.18 6.68
C PHE A 527 15.80 -12.59 6.11
N LYS A 528 15.41 -13.67 6.82
CA LYS A 528 15.41 -15.04 6.29
C LYS A 528 14.14 -15.33 5.49
N LYS A 529 12.99 -14.82 5.94
CA LYS A 529 11.67 -15.17 5.41
C LYS A 529 11.34 -14.46 4.10
N HIS A 530 11.86 -13.25 3.89
CA HIS A 530 11.58 -12.49 2.67
C HIS A 530 12.73 -11.57 2.28
N TRP A 531 12.63 -11.06 1.05
CA TRP A 531 13.48 -9.98 0.58
C TRP A 531 13.10 -8.69 1.31
N SER A 532 14.09 -8.07 1.93
CA SER A 532 13.97 -6.80 2.66
C SER A 532 14.71 -5.72 1.89
N LEU A 533 14.21 -4.49 1.89
CA LEU A 533 14.93 -3.40 1.24
C LEU A 533 16.12 -2.95 2.10
N MET A 534 17.27 -2.79 1.46
CA MET A 534 18.47 -2.23 2.06
C MET A 534 19.04 -1.14 1.17
N LEU A 535 19.57 -0.09 1.79
CA LEU A 535 20.35 0.92 1.08
C LEU A 535 21.75 0.38 0.79
N VAL A 536 22.23 0.66 -0.41
CA VAL A 536 23.59 0.42 -0.87
C VAL A 536 24.15 1.74 -1.38
N PRO A 537 25.31 2.20 -0.91
CA PRO A 537 26.21 1.53 0.03
C PRO A 537 25.78 1.65 1.50
N ALA A 538 25.93 0.56 2.26
CA ALA A 538 25.82 0.52 3.72
C ALA A 538 26.37 -0.82 4.27
N SER A 539 26.72 -0.86 5.56
CA SER A 539 26.89 -2.13 6.27
C SER A 539 25.53 -2.77 6.55
N TRP A 540 25.47 -4.09 6.73
CA TRP A 540 24.26 -4.82 7.15
C TRP A 540 23.75 -4.32 8.49
N GLU A 541 24.64 -3.99 9.43
CA GLU A 541 24.24 -3.41 10.72
C GLU A 541 23.51 -2.07 10.50
N ALA A 542 24.10 -1.15 9.74
CA ALA A 542 23.48 0.15 9.46
C ALA A 542 22.19 0.00 8.64
N ALA A 543 22.21 -0.80 7.57
CA ALA A 543 21.07 -1.01 6.68
C ALA A 543 19.90 -1.75 7.34
N SER A 544 20.16 -2.54 8.38
CA SER A 544 19.12 -3.25 9.15
C SER A 544 18.77 -2.57 10.48
N ALA A 545 19.25 -1.35 10.71
CA ALA A 545 19.09 -0.64 11.98
C ALA A 545 19.50 -1.48 13.21
N GLY A 546 20.59 -2.24 13.07
CA GLY A 546 21.15 -3.09 14.13
C GLY A 546 20.63 -4.53 14.18
N VAL A 547 19.57 -4.90 13.44
CA VAL A 547 18.96 -6.25 13.52
C VAL A 547 19.94 -7.34 13.10
N LEU A 548 20.78 -7.10 12.10
CA LEU A 548 21.78 -8.03 11.60
C LEU A 548 23.17 -7.83 12.24
N LYS A 549 23.25 -7.12 13.37
CA LYS A 549 24.49 -6.99 14.12
C LYS A 549 25.00 -8.39 14.50
N GLY A 550 26.23 -8.70 14.09
CA GLY A 550 26.84 -10.01 14.35
C GLY A 550 26.52 -11.11 13.33
N TYR A 551 25.58 -10.90 12.39
CA TYR A 551 25.29 -11.89 11.36
C TYR A 551 26.48 -12.07 10.41
N ALA A 552 26.86 -13.33 10.17
CA ALA A 552 28.03 -13.70 9.37
C ALA A 552 27.72 -14.90 8.46
N GLY A 553 26.47 -15.06 8.02
CA GLY A 553 26.07 -16.11 7.07
C GLY A 553 26.02 -15.60 5.64
N VAL A 554 25.44 -16.42 4.76
CA VAL A 554 25.21 -16.08 3.35
C VAL A 554 24.15 -15.00 3.23
N ALA A 555 24.38 -14.07 2.31
CA ALA A 555 23.40 -13.08 1.94
C ALA A 555 23.25 -12.95 0.44
N TRP A 556 22.07 -12.51 0.04
CA TRP A 556 21.66 -12.32 -1.34
C TRP A 556 21.21 -10.88 -1.52
N TYR A 557 21.61 -10.30 -2.64
CA TYR A 557 21.20 -9.00 -3.12
C TYR A 557 20.55 -9.17 -4.48
N ARG A 558 19.50 -8.40 -4.78
CA ARG A 558 19.04 -8.25 -6.14
C ARG A 558 18.48 -6.86 -6.43
N CYS A 559 18.59 -6.46 -7.68
CA CYS A 559 18.00 -5.25 -8.24
C CYS A 559 17.57 -5.51 -9.69
N SER A 560 16.96 -4.50 -10.32
CA SER A 560 16.72 -4.49 -11.75
C SER A 560 17.54 -3.42 -12.45
N VAL A 561 18.07 -3.72 -13.63
CA VAL A 561 18.77 -2.76 -14.50
C VAL A 561 18.03 -2.68 -15.82
N ARG A 562 17.71 -1.48 -16.29
CA ARG A 562 17.06 -1.25 -17.59
C ARG A 562 17.96 -0.43 -18.51
N PRO A 563 18.87 -1.08 -19.26
CA PRO A 563 19.72 -0.38 -20.20
C PRO A 563 18.94 -0.02 -21.47
N ARG A 564 19.03 1.24 -21.92
CA ARG A 564 18.53 1.65 -23.24
C ARG A 564 19.34 0.97 -24.35
N ASP A 565 18.72 0.60 -25.46
CA ASP A 565 19.41 -0.11 -26.57
C ASP A 565 20.66 0.65 -27.04
N LYS A 566 20.55 1.97 -27.23
CA LYS A 566 21.67 2.86 -27.58
C LYS A 566 22.77 2.91 -26.51
N TRP A 567 22.43 2.62 -25.26
CA TRP A 567 23.37 2.57 -24.14
C TRP A 567 24.11 1.23 -24.04
N ILE A 568 23.67 0.17 -24.73
CA ILE A 568 24.34 -1.14 -24.67
C ILE A 568 25.56 -1.13 -25.59
N ASP A 569 26.71 -1.62 -25.11
CA ASP A 569 27.92 -1.73 -25.94
C ASP A 569 27.79 -2.98 -26.82
N PRO A 570 28.29 -2.99 -28.07
CA PRO A 570 28.25 -4.17 -28.92
C PRO A 570 28.85 -5.44 -28.27
N ALA A 571 29.82 -5.30 -27.36
CA ALA A 571 30.42 -6.40 -26.61
C ALA A 571 29.60 -6.85 -25.38
N GLY A 572 28.47 -6.20 -25.08
CA GLY A 572 27.64 -6.44 -23.91
C GLY A 572 27.92 -5.46 -22.76
N LEU A 573 27.61 -5.87 -21.52
CA LEU A 573 27.81 -5.07 -20.32
C LEU A 573 28.81 -5.75 -19.37
N MET A 574 29.42 -4.99 -18.47
CA MET A 574 30.27 -5.52 -17.42
C MET A 574 29.72 -5.11 -16.06
N PHE A 575 29.33 -6.09 -15.25
CA PHE A 575 29.03 -5.85 -13.84
C PHE A 575 30.32 -5.83 -13.03
N GLU A 576 30.53 -4.77 -12.25
CA GLU A 576 31.72 -4.55 -11.44
C GLU A 576 31.36 -4.38 -9.97
N LEU A 577 31.95 -5.22 -9.11
CA LEU A 577 31.97 -5.02 -7.67
C LEU A 577 33.18 -4.17 -7.28
N PRO A 578 33.04 -3.24 -6.33
CA PRO A 578 34.06 -2.25 -6.00
C PRO A 578 35.36 -2.83 -5.42
N ARG A 579 35.35 -4.10 -4.97
CA ARG A 579 36.53 -4.79 -4.42
C ARG A 579 36.63 -6.24 -4.94
N GLN A 580 37.81 -6.83 -4.75
CA GLN A 580 37.98 -8.26 -4.97
C GLN A 580 37.25 -9.01 -3.85
N SER A 581 36.18 -9.68 -4.24
CA SER A 581 35.33 -10.44 -3.35
C SER A 581 35.59 -11.93 -3.56
N ARG A 582 35.72 -12.69 -2.47
CA ARG A 582 35.77 -14.16 -2.47
C ARG A 582 34.39 -14.70 -2.14
N GLY A 583 34.02 -15.83 -2.74
CA GLY A 583 32.71 -16.44 -2.48
C GLY A 583 31.52 -15.63 -3.01
N VAL A 584 31.70 -14.96 -4.15
CA VAL A 584 30.62 -14.21 -4.82
C VAL A 584 30.20 -14.90 -6.11
N GLN A 585 28.89 -15.04 -6.27
CA GLN A 585 28.23 -15.52 -7.48
C GLN A 585 27.24 -14.46 -7.96
N VAL A 586 27.10 -14.33 -9.28
CA VAL A 586 26.26 -13.31 -9.90
C VAL A 586 25.42 -13.95 -10.98
N TRP A 587 24.13 -13.60 -11.04
CA TRP A 587 23.21 -14.01 -12.09
C TRP A 587 22.62 -12.78 -12.77
N PHE A 588 22.36 -12.92 -14.07
CA PHE A 588 21.62 -11.95 -14.87
C PHE A 588 20.49 -12.66 -15.60
N ASN A 589 19.24 -12.25 -15.36
CA ASN A 589 18.03 -12.92 -15.85
C ASN A 589 18.08 -14.45 -15.60
N GLY A 590 18.44 -14.85 -14.39
CA GLY A 590 18.58 -16.26 -13.98
C GLY A 590 19.80 -17.00 -14.53
N THR A 591 20.59 -16.39 -15.42
CA THR A 591 21.80 -17.00 -16.00
C THR A 591 23.03 -16.65 -15.15
N GLU A 592 23.74 -17.65 -14.63
CA GLU A 592 24.96 -17.42 -13.84
C GLU A 592 26.09 -16.85 -14.72
N LEU A 593 26.71 -15.77 -14.25
CA LEU A 593 27.77 -15.06 -14.96
C LEU A 593 29.16 -15.58 -14.60
N LYS A 594 30.03 -15.64 -15.61
CA LYS A 594 31.43 -16.01 -15.40
C LYS A 594 32.26 -14.80 -14.96
N ARG A 595 32.98 -14.95 -13.85
CA ARG A 595 33.94 -13.96 -13.36
C ARG A 595 35.10 -13.82 -14.35
N ARG A 596 35.41 -12.58 -14.74
CA ARG A 596 36.62 -12.23 -15.49
C ARG A 596 37.79 -12.05 -14.49
N PRO A 597 38.92 -12.74 -14.67
CA PRO A 597 40.09 -12.54 -13.83
C PRO A 597 40.72 -11.18 -14.10
N ASP A 598 40.72 -10.29 -13.11
CA ASP A 598 41.46 -9.03 -13.13
C ASP A 598 42.16 -8.85 -11.78
N ARG A 599 43.50 -8.83 -11.79
CA ARG A 599 44.32 -8.70 -10.57
C ARG A 599 44.41 -7.26 -10.06
N LYS A 600 44.00 -6.25 -10.86
CA LYS A 600 44.17 -4.82 -10.54
C LYS A 600 42.86 -4.08 -10.31
N ARG A 601 41.73 -4.58 -10.82
CA ARG A 601 40.38 -3.99 -10.66
C ARG A 601 39.45 -5.00 -9.97
N GLY A 602 38.35 -4.54 -9.37
CA GLY A 602 37.44 -5.37 -8.55
C GLY A 602 36.84 -6.58 -9.29
N SER A 603 35.96 -7.33 -8.63
CA SER A 603 35.36 -8.53 -9.23
C SER A 603 34.44 -8.16 -10.39
N ARG A 604 34.78 -8.59 -11.61
CA ARG A 604 34.08 -8.24 -12.85
C ARG A 604 33.39 -9.45 -13.47
N PHE A 605 32.19 -9.26 -13.99
CA PHE A 605 31.34 -10.29 -14.58
C PHE A 605 30.80 -9.82 -15.93
N LEU A 606 31.08 -10.58 -16.99
CA LEU A 606 30.60 -10.23 -18.33
C LEU A 606 29.12 -10.61 -18.48
N ILE A 607 28.30 -9.64 -18.84
CA ILE A 607 26.92 -9.82 -19.28
C ILE A 607 26.93 -9.74 -20.80
N LYS A 608 26.72 -10.88 -21.47
CA LYS A 608 26.71 -10.92 -22.93
C LYS A 608 25.44 -10.24 -23.48
N LYS A 609 25.53 -9.67 -24.69
CA LYS A 609 24.45 -8.91 -25.31
C LYS A 609 23.15 -9.72 -25.50
N ASP A 610 23.26 -11.01 -25.79
CA ASP A 610 22.12 -11.94 -25.95
C ASP A 610 21.34 -12.21 -24.66
N LEU A 611 21.92 -11.91 -23.48
CA LEU A 611 21.24 -12.02 -22.20
C LEU A 611 20.47 -10.74 -21.82
N ILE A 612 20.60 -9.66 -22.60
CA ILE A 612 20.07 -8.35 -22.24
C ILE A 612 18.76 -8.09 -22.99
N GLU A 613 17.70 -7.87 -22.22
CA GLU A 613 16.45 -7.33 -22.71
C GLU A 613 16.59 -5.80 -22.84
N ALA A 614 16.89 -5.33 -24.05
CA ALA A 614 17.12 -3.92 -24.31
C ALA A 614 15.84 -3.09 -24.14
N ASN A 615 15.96 -1.90 -23.54
CA ASN A 615 14.84 -1.02 -23.18
C ASN A 615 13.85 -1.63 -22.18
N ASP A 616 14.18 -2.78 -21.58
CA ASP A 616 13.35 -3.48 -20.60
C ASP A 616 14.13 -3.79 -19.32
N ALA A 617 13.40 -4.10 -18.25
CA ALA A 617 13.96 -4.40 -16.95
C ALA A 617 14.65 -5.77 -16.97
N ASN A 618 15.89 -5.84 -16.48
CA ASN A 618 16.67 -7.08 -16.36
C ASN A 618 16.98 -7.35 -14.88
N LEU A 619 16.87 -8.59 -14.42
CA LEU A 619 17.18 -8.96 -13.03
C LEU A 619 18.69 -9.17 -12.86
N LEU A 620 19.30 -8.48 -11.89
CA LEU A 620 20.66 -8.73 -11.45
C LEU A 620 20.64 -9.27 -10.01
N VAL A 621 21.21 -10.46 -9.79
CA VAL A 621 21.26 -11.11 -8.48
C VAL A 621 22.72 -11.36 -8.08
N VAL A 622 23.05 -11.10 -6.83
CA VAL A 622 24.38 -11.33 -6.25
C VAL A 622 24.25 -12.12 -4.96
N ARG A 623 24.91 -13.28 -4.88
CA ARG A 623 25.08 -14.05 -3.65
C ARG A 623 26.46 -13.78 -3.09
N ILE A 624 26.56 -13.51 -1.80
CA ILE A 624 27.83 -13.33 -1.09
C ILE A 624 27.94 -14.30 0.09
N ASP A 625 29.09 -14.98 0.18
CA ASP A 625 29.45 -15.92 1.24
C ASP A 625 30.57 -15.35 2.15
N LYS A 626 30.80 -15.99 3.29
CA LYS A 626 31.67 -15.68 4.45
C LYS A 626 33.10 -15.15 4.19
N GLY A 627 33.56 -15.09 2.94
CA GLY A 627 34.94 -14.78 2.59
C GLY A 627 35.35 -13.31 2.62
N ASP A 628 34.41 -12.36 2.71
CA ASP A 628 34.70 -10.95 2.40
C ASP A 628 35.00 -10.02 3.59
N GLY A 629 34.82 -10.48 4.83
CA GLY A 629 35.13 -9.71 6.05
C GLY A 629 34.24 -8.48 6.31
N GLU A 630 33.83 -7.75 5.27
CA GLU A 630 32.89 -6.63 5.34
C GLU A 630 31.43 -7.14 5.21
N ARG A 631 30.65 -6.91 6.25
CA ARG A 631 29.23 -7.27 6.32
C ARG A 631 28.40 -6.21 5.59
N GLY A 632 28.45 -6.17 4.26
CA GLY A 632 27.74 -5.20 3.40
C GLY A 632 28.66 -4.32 2.54
N TRP A 633 28.12 -3.69 1.50
CA TRP A 633 28.89 -2.91 0.53
C TRP A 633 29.05 -1.44 0.94
N GLN A 634 30.28 -1.00 1.22
CA GLN A 634 30.59 0.41 1.52
C GLN A 634 30.70 1.30 0.27
N VAL A 635 30.77 0.70 -0.91
CA VAL A 635 30.75 1.38 -2.21
C VAL A 635 29.72 0.66 -3.09
N ALA A 636 28.95 1.41 -3.88
CA ALA A 636 27.95 0.79 -4.75
C ALA A 636 28.61 -0.02 -5.89
N PRO A 637 28.03 -1.18 -6.27
CA PRO A 637 28.36 -1.86 -7.51
C PRO A 637 28.07 -1.01 -8.74
N ARG A 638 28.61 -1.39 -9.90
CA ARG A 638 28.46 -0.66 -11.17
C ARG A 638 28.13 -1.57 -12.33
N VAL A 639 27.41 -1.04 -13.32
CA VAL A 639 27.32 -1.63 -14.66
C VAL A 639 28.08 -0.72 -15.63
N LEU A 640 28.98 -1.31 -16.41
CA LEU A 640 29.77 -0.60 -17.42
C LEU A 640 29.32 -1.01 -18.82
N SER A 641 29.28 -0.03 -19.73
CA SER A 641 29.05 -0.22 -21.16
C SER A 641 30.11 0.54 -21.95
N GLY A 642 31.18 -0.16 -22.37
CA GLY A 642 32.35 0.49 -22.96
C GLY A 642 32.95 1.51 -21.99
N ASN A 643 32.90 2.80 -22.36
CA ASN A 643 33.36 3.92 -21.52
C ASN A 643 32.25 4.52 -20.64
N ARG A 644 31.00 4.07 -20.77
CA ARG A 644 29.85 4.53 -19.99
C ARG A 644 29.73 3.74 -18.69
N LYS A 645 29.19 4.37 -17.65
CA LYS A 645 28.98 3.76 -16.34
C LYS A 645 27.59 4.09 -15.79
N LEU A 646 27.02 3.12 -15.08
CA LEU A 646 25.83 3.28 -14.25
C LEU A 646 26.19 2.82 -12.83
N ASP A 647 26.16 3.76 -11.88
CA ASP A 647 26.39 3.49 -10.46
C ASP A 647 25.09 2.94 -9.84
N LEU A 648 25.13 1.74 -9.26
CA LEU A 648 23.94 1.08 -8.67
C LEU A 648 23.73 1.47 -7.20
N GLN A 649 23.91 2.76 -6.89
CA GLN A 649 23.67 3.31 -5.55
C GLN A 649 22.17 3.55 -5.36
N GLY A 650 21.59 2.97 -4.32
CA GLY A 650 20.17 3.08 -4.05
C GLY A 650 19.65 1.90 -3.24
N ARG A 651 18.37 1.59 -3.41
CA ARG A 651 17.74 0.47 -2.73
C ARG A 651 17.98 -0.82 -3.49
N TRP A 652 18.30 -1.86 -2.73
CA TRP A 652 18.42 -3.23 -3.21
C TRP A 652 17.49 -4.11 -2.36
N GLN A 653 16.98 -5.17 -2.96
CA GLN A 653 16.36 -6.24 -2.19
C GLN A 653 17.47 -7.13 -1.61
N PHE A 654 17.32 -7.49 -0.33
CA PHE A 654 18.31 -8.19 0.46
C PHE A 654 17.67 -9.33 1.26
N ARG A 655 18.32 -10.49 1.29
CA ARG A 655 17.86 -11.67 2.04
C ARG A 655 19.05 -12.43 2.62
N ILE A 656 18.88 -13.02 3.79
CA ILE A 656 19.87 -13.92 4.40
C ILE A 656 19.41 -15.37 4.35
N GLY A 657 20.37 -16.30 4.34
CA GLY A 657 20.12 -17.72 4.09
C GLY A 657 20.70 -18.16 2.75
N ASP A 658 20.51 -19.43 2.41
CA ASP A 658 21.17 -20.03 1.24
C ASP A 658 20.24 -20.99 0.52
N ASP A 659 19.45 -20.45 -0.41
CA ASP A 659 18.53 -21.20 -1.26
C ASP A 659 18.80 -20.81 -2.72
N PRO A 660 19.25 -21.77 -3.57
CA PRO A 660 19.57 -21.51 -4.97
C PRO A 660 18.40 -20.95 -5.80
N ALA A 661 17.15 -21.18 -5.39
CA ALA A 661 15.98 -20.64 -6.08
C ALA A 661 15.96 -19.10 -6.12
N TRP A 662 16.73 -18.44 -5.25
CA TRP A 662 16.83 -16.98 -5.16
C TRP A 662 17.71 -16.34 -6.24
N SER A 663 18.36 -17.15 -7.07
CA SER A 663 19.13 -16.71 -8.25
C SER A 663 18.27 -16.11 -9.37
N ASN A 664 16.95 -16.28 -9.30
CA ASN A 664 15.99 -15.71 -10.26
C ASN A 664 14.67 -15.30 -9.57
N ILE A 665 13.73 -14.78 -10.37
CA ILE A 665 12.31 -14.65 -10.00
C ILE A 665 11.43 -15.44 -11.00
N PRO A 666 10.22 -15.89 -10.60
CA PRO A 666 9.33 -16.67 -11.47
C PRO A 666 8.79 -15.89 -12.66
N LEU A 667 8.73 -14.55 -12.56
CA LEU A 667 8.29 -13.67 -13.64
C LEU A 667 9.46 -12.93 -14.29
N PRO A 668 9.35 -12.52 -15.57
CA PRO A 668 10.23 -11.51 -16.14
C PRO A 668 10.37 -10.28 -15.23
N ALA A 669 11.56 -9.66 -15.19
CA ALA A 669 11.87 -8.60 -14.24
C ALA A 669 10.96 -7.37 -14.36
N ARG A 670 10.49 -7.06 -15.57
CA ARG A 670 9.52 -5.99 -15.82
C ARG A 670 8.19 -6.13 -15.07
N TYR A 671 7.82 -7.37 -14.71
CA TYR A 671 6.61 -7.66 -13.95
C TYR A 671 6.90 -7.94 -12.47
N GLY A 672 7.95 -8.72 -12.19
CA GLY A 672 8.21 -9.22 -10.84
C GLY A 672 9.09 -8.33 -9.95
N THR A 673 9.77 -7.33 -10.50
CA THR A 673 10.62 -6.44 -9.67
C THR A 673 9.83 -5.24 -9.15
N SER A 674 10.12 -4.84 -7.92
CA SER A 674 9.55 -3.61 -7.35
C SER A 674 10.20 -2.40 -7.99
N THR A 675 9.45 -1.31 -8.14
CA THR A 675 9.89 -0.15 -8.92
C THR A 675 11.00 0.67 -8.23
N ASP A 676 11.18 0.44 -6.93
CA ASP A 676 12.17 1.10 -6.08
C ASP A 676 13.55 0.41 -6.09
N ILE A 677 13.72 -0.70 -6.83
CA ILE A 677 15.01 -1.35 -7.06
C ILE A 677 15.46 -1.32 -8.54
N VAL A 678 14.85 -0.45 -9.35
CA VAL A 678 15.16 -0.30 -10.78
C VAL A 678 16.23 0.79 -10.97
N PHE A 679 17.28 0.45 -11.72
CA PHE A 679 18.37 1.34 -12.11
C PHE A 679 18.39 1.56 -13.63
N GLU A 680 18.46 2.82 -14.06
CA GLU A 680 18.44 3.24 -15.47
C GLU A 680 19.63 4.18 -15.76
N PRO A 681 20.28 4.08 -16.93
CA PRO A 681 21.44 4.89 -17.31
C PRO A 681 21.14 6.27 -17.89
#